data_AF-A0A4P2PUE7-F1
#
_entry.id   AF-A0A4P2PUE7-F1
#
_cell.length_a   1.000
_cell.length_b   1.000
_cell.length_c   1.000
_cell.angle_alpha   90.00
_cell.angle_beta   90.00
_cell.angle_gamma   90.00
#
_symmetry.space_group_name_H-M   'P 1'
#
loop_
_entity.id
_entity.type
_entity.pdbx_description
1 polymer ?
#
loop_
_entity_poly.entity_id
_entity_poly.type
_entity_poly.pdbx_seq_one_letter_code
_entity_poly.pdbx_strand_id
1 'polypeptide(L)'
;MPTTTSGFFLQCASRGTLELVVPAVGAPFGIEHHRREDPAGPFRLAATFAGGLGPVGAASLIQSNFGDPGHLEAVARVGDRLAAFWCAPERAPTWSEPRFFGEGAAGDPALIQGGSGGRGNFELVVPHAGGGIAHYHRDNDTAELGWHGPTIFGADLGRVDAVAMTQRVGAAPGDLEVVARLGDRLLFFWRSPGAGAAWQGPLEVVSGVAGAPALLQASSGRDAPGEGAILELFSPLAGVGLARWVRGDDARGARFRGPTVFATDLGRCEAVAAVASRPSGRIDLVVRAAGQVIHLARDGERWSRRGAVRGGSPPPAATPSAEAPRPPAITSSPPPAAAARPSHAPAAPARPSRPPASASSCPPAPIPAGAAPRLRSGPHRAGFRRISAISLSADACYPGMWAFQGDLYRCPARAAALLYYPASADGEEAPLSPGGPFPVIALGHERRLRTSVVRPGAAVDPGQDYRQLAGIMAHLARWGFVVIAPDLSWLTPDDAPQRRAAVLRDALAHLRAGSRGPLLADFDRVGLLGHGLGAQAALALSLDAASPFQVRALALLAPAGDRPAPAGDPGRAPPLAVDGLAPRPVLVVRGTADPIAAACPAALYERARAPKHLVTLPGANHFGYTTSLGLAEPLDEEAEVPRREQQAMAMGYLAAFFDGYLRGARGSLEALSGEAALEGLEAREISVRAEVSGEGAGS
;
A
#
# COMPACT_ATOMS: atom_id res chain seq x y z
N MET A 1 16.51 -1.00 25.12
CA MET A 1 16.31 -0.05 24.01
C MET A 1 16.69 -0.77 22.73
N PRO A 2 15.77 -1.02 21.78
CA PRO A 2 16.16 -1.68 20.53
C PRO A 2 17.07 -0.72 19.76
N THR A 3 18.31 -1.14 19.54
CA THR A 3 19.35 -0.38 18.85
C THR A 3 19.00 -0.30 17.36
N THR A 4 18.32 0.78 16.97
CA THR A 4 18.09 1.13 15.57
C THR A 4 19.40 1.68 15.00
N THR A 5 20.30 0.81 14.59
CA THR A 5 21.59 1.18 13.98
C THR A 5 21.38 1.63 12.53
N SER A 6 20.57 2.66 12.27
CA SER A 6 19.94 2.90 10.94
C SER A 6 20.81 3.64 9.91
N GLY A 7 21.84 4.36 10.33
CA GLY A 7 22.59 5.23 9.41
C GLY A 7 23.68 4.53 8.63
N PHE A 8 23.38 4.02 7.44
CA PHE A 8 24.39 3.82 6.41
C PHE A 8 24.15 4.79 5.25
N PHE A 9 25.22 5.29 4.65
CA PHE A 9 25.12 6.30 3.59
C PHE A 9 26.02 5.95 2.42
N LEU A 10 25.52 6.17 1.20
CA LEU A 10 26.21 5.90 -0.05
C LEU A 10 26.56 7.22 -0.75
N GLN A 11 27.83 7.41 -1.10
CA GLN A 11 28.29 8.56 -1.88
C GLN A 11 29.04 8.06 -3.13
N CYS A 12 28.84 8.74 -4.27
CA CYS A 12 29.72 8.57 -5.43
C CYS A 12 30.86 9.58 -5.30
N ALA A 13 32.09 9.08 -5.13
CA ALA A 13 33.26 9.92 -5.17
C ALA A 13 33.50 10.41 -6.61
N SER A 14 34.19 11.54 -6.75
CA SER A 14 34.63 12.18 -8.01
C SER A 14 35.42 11.27 -8.98
N ARG A 15 35.81 10.06 -8.58
CA ARG A 15 36.44 9.04 -9.43
C ARG A 15 35.51 7.87 -9.82
N GLY A 16 34.21 7.96 -9.54
CA GLY A 16 33.22 6.91 -9.80
C GLY A 16 33.19 5.79 -8.75
N THR A 17 34.03 5.88 -7.72
CA THR A 17 34.05 4.95 -6.58
C THR A 17 32.83 5.18 -5.70
N LEU A 18 32.13 4.10 -5.33
CA LEU A 18 31.08 4.18 -4.32
C LEU A 18 31.67 4.00 -2.92
N GLU A 19 31.34 4.95 -2.05
CA GLU A 19 31.76 5.03 -0.67
C GLU A 19 30.56 4.76 0.24
N LEU A 20 30.70 3.79 1.15
CA LEU A 20 29.64 3.38 2.08
C LEU A 20 30.16 3.44 3.51
N VAL A 21 29.45 4.10 4.41
CA VAL A 21 29.71 4.02 5.86
C VAL A 21 28.60 3.28 6.57
N VAL A 22 28.93 2.43 7.53
CA VAL A 22 27.98 1.64 8.33
C VAL A 22 28.46 1.57 9.78
N PRO A 23 27.62 1.85 10.79
CA PRO A 23 28.02 1.65 12.18
C PRO A 23 28.26 0.16 12.46
N ALA A 24 29.34 -0.12 13.19
CA ALA A 24 29.72 -1.48 13.56
C ALA A 24 28.66 -2.10 14.49
N VAL A 25 28.42 -3.42 14.34
CA VAL A 25 27.50 -4.16 15.20
C VAL A 25 28.31 -4.87 16.27
N GLY A 26 28.31 -4.30 17.48
CA GLY A 26 29.05 -4.84 18.62
C GLY A 26 30.46 -4.27 18.76
N ALA A 27 31.23 -4.84 19.67
CA ALA A 27 32.60 -4.43 19.93
C ALA A 27 33.60 -5.10 18.96
N PRO A 28 34.65 -4.40 18.47
CA PRO A 28 34.90 -2.98 18.71
C PRO A 28 33.82 -2.11 18.04
N PHE A 29 33.31 -1.13 18.79
CA PHE A 29 32.31 -0.19 18.26
C PHE A 29 32.96 0.73 17.22
N GLY A 30 32.17 1.62 16.60
CA GLY A 30 32.66 2.60 15.64
C GLY A 30 31.89 2.55 14.32
N ILE A 31 32.55 2.97 13.25
CA ILE A 31 32.00 3.06 11.90
C ILE A 31 32.93 2.35 10.93
N GLU A 32 32.38 1.41 10.17
CA GLU A 32 33.04 0.75 9.05
C GLU A 32 32.88 1.61 7.79
N HIS A 33 33.99 1.89 7.12
CA HIS A 33 34.04 2.55 5.83
C HIS A 33 34.39 1.52 4.75
N HIS A 34 33.49 1.35 3.78
CA HIS A 34 33.59 0.39 2.68
C HIS A 34 33.67 1.11 1.33
N ARG A 35 34.50 0.60 0.43
CA ARG A 35 34.74 1.12 -0.92
C ARG A 35 34.32 0.12 -1.99
N ARG A 36 33.77 0.62 -3.10
CA ARG A 36 33.62 -0.15 -4.34
C ARG A 36 34.09 0.67 -5.53
N GLU A 37 35.19 0.22 -6.12
CA GLU A 37 35.82 0.86 -7.30
C GLU A 37 35.25 0.34 -8.62
N ASP A 38 34.96 -0.98 -8.69
CA ASP A 38 34.36 -1.61 -9.86
C ASP A 38 32.82 -1.64 -9.72
N PRO A 39 32.04 -1.07 -10.67
CA PRO A 39 30.58 -1.15 -10.67
C PRO A 39 29.99 -2.57 -10.53
N ALA A 40 30.70 -3.59 -11.00
CA ALA A 40 30.30 -4.99 -10.90
C ALA A 40 30.89 -5.74 -9.68
N GLY A 41 31.83 -5.11 -8.98
CA GLY A 41 32.56 -5.72 -7.86
C GLY A 41 31.84 -5.65 -6.50
N PRO A 42 32.34 -6.36 -5.48
CA PRO A 42 31.83 -6.23 -4.11
C PRO A 42 32.35 -4.95 -3.44
N PHE A 43 31.64 -4.50 -2.40
CA PHE A 43 32.20 -3.54 -1.43
C PHE A 43 33.32 -4.20 -0.62
N ARG A 44 34.38 -3.45 -0.32
CA ARG A 44 35.52 -3.89 0.50
C ARG A 44 35.72 -2.93 1.66
N LEU A 45 35.96 -3.47 2.86
CA LEU A 45 36.31 -2.65 4.03
C LEU A 45 37.62 -1.89 3.74
N ALA A 46 37.57 -0.57 3.86
CA ALA A 46 38.67 0.35 3.63
C ALA A 46 39.27 0.87 4.94
N ALA A 47 38.42 1.19 5.92
CA ALA A 47 38.85 1.58 7.27
C ALA A 47 37.75 1.34 8.32
N THR A 48 38.14 1.38 9.59
CA THR A 48 37.23 1.52 10.73
C THR A 48 37.67 2.72 11.55
N PHE A 49 36.72 3.58 11.92
CA PHE A 49 36.99 4.78 12.70
C PHE A 49 35.96 4.96 13.83
N ALA A 50 36.15 5.96 14.69
CA ALA A 50 35.28 6.25 15.84
C ALA A 50 35.21 5.11 16.89
N GLY A 51 36.17 4.18 16.91
CA GLY A 51 36.11 3.01 17.79
C GLY A 51 36.18 3.30 19.29
N GLY A 52 36.76 4.45 19.66
CA GLY A 52 36.83 4.91 21.05
C GLY A 52 35.55 5.57 21.57
N LEU A 53 34.52 5.78 20.74
CA LEU A 53 33.33 6.56 21.12
C LEU A 53 32.18 5.72 21.70
N GLY A 54 32.36 4.40 21.77
CA GLY A 54 31.28 3.50 22.17
C GLY A 54 30.24 3.31 21.06
N PRO A 55 29.02 2.87 21.39
CA PRO A 55 27.99 2.53 20.40
C PRO A 55 27.60 3.72 19.53
N VAL A 56 27.86 3.61 18.22
CA VAL A 56 27.42 4.57 17.22
C VAL A 56 26.03 4.19 16.73
N GLY A 57 25.06 5.09 16.89
CA GLY A 57 23.67 4.83 16.52
C GLY A 57 23.37 5.06 15.04
N ALA A 58 24.04 6.03 14.42
CA ALA A 58 23.82 6.42 13.02
C ALA A 58 25.02 7.18 12.45
N ALA A 59 25.18 7.15 11.14
CA ALA A 59 26.14 7.96 10.41
C ALA A 59 25.56 8.50 9.09
N SER A 60 26.04 9.65 8.65
CA SER A 60 25.84 10.24 7.31
C SER A 60 27.17 10.59 6.69
N LEU A 61 27.25 10.62 5.35
CA LEU A 61 28.48 10.86 4.61
C LEU A 61 28.23 11.82 3.45
N ILE A 62 29.14 12.72 3.17
CA ILE A 62 29.21 13.48 1.91
C ILE A 62 30.64 13.47 1.39
N GLN A 63 30.81 13.76 0.10
CA GLN A 63 32.08 14.25 -0.40
C GLN A 63 31.97 15.76 -0.56
N SER A 64 32.85 16.49 0.12
CA SER A 64 32.88 17.95 0.05
C SER A 64 33.82 18.45 -1.05
N ASN A 65 33.79 19.75 -1.30
CA ASN A 65 34.76 20.44 -2.18
C ASN A 65 36.07 20.86 -1.45
N PHE A 66 36.32 20.35 -0.24
CA PHE A 66 37.59 20.59 0.45
C PHE A 66 38.66 19.63 -0.11
N GLY A 67 39.75 20.16 -0.65
CA GLY A 67 40.79 19.36 -1.31
C GLY A 67 40.41 18.92 -2.73
N ASP A 68 41.33 18.21 -3.40
CA ASP A 68 41.15 17.68 -4.75
C ASP A 68 41.41 16.17 -4.76
N PRO A 69 40.39 15.31 -5.03
CA PRO A 69 39.11 15.63 -5.65
C PRO A 69 37.95 15.79 -4.65
N GLY A 70 38.24 16.16 -3.39
CA GLY A 70 37.27 16.38 -2.31
C GLY A 70 37.43 15.42 -1.13
N HIS A 71 37.36 15.93 0.10
CA HIS A 71 37.38 15.16 1.34
C HIS A 71 36.07 14.39 1.52
N LEU A 72 36.14 13.22 2.15
CA LEU A 72 34.97 12.59 2.74
C LEU A 72 34.67 13.24 4.08
N GLU A 73 33.41 13.57 4.33
CA GLU A 73 32.96 14.21 5.57
C GLU A 73 31.83 13.37 6.15
N ALA A 74 31.96 12.98 7.41
CA ALA A 74 30.96 12.16 8.09
C ALA A 74 30.45 12.85 9.34
N VAL A 75 29.16 12.66 9.64
CA VAL A 75 28.59 12.99 10.94
C VAL A 75 28.01 11.72 11.56
N ALA A 76 28.40 11.45 12.79
CA ALA A 76 27.93 10.31 13.56
C ALA A 76 27.10 10.75 14.76
N ARG A 77 26.04 9.99 15.07
CA ARG A 77 25.31 10.12 16.33
C ARG A 77 25.82 9.09 17.34
N VAL A 78 26.37 9.58 18.44
CA VAL A 78 26.86 8.79 19.58
C VAL A 78 26.02 9.13 20.79
N GLY A 79 25.13 8.23 21.19
CA GLY A 79 24.07 8.57 22.14
C GLY A 79 23.15 9.64 21.57
N ASP A 80 23.07 10.80 22.22
CA ASP A 80 22.36 12.00 21.77
C ASP A 80 23.29 13.09 21.20
N ARG A 81 24.60 12.83 21.13
CA ARG A 81 25.61 13.79 20.66
C ARG A 81 25.95 13.57 19.19
N LEU A 82 26.27 14.65 18.48
CA LEU A 82 26.73 14.65 17.09
C LEU A 82 28.24 14.91 17.03
N ALA A 83 28.97 14.06 16.31
CA ALA A 83 30.40 14.20 16.06
C ALA A 83 30.69 14.26 14.55
N ALA A 84 31.46 15.26 14.12
CA ALA A 84 31.94 15.40 12.75
C ALA A 84 33.34 14.80 12.58
N PHE A 85 33.57 14.21 11.41
CA PHE A 85 34.83 13.60 10.98
C PHE A 85 35.10 13.98 9.53
N TRP A 86 36.37 13.99 9.14
CA TRP A 86 36.76 14.11 7.75
C TRP A 86 37.90 13.15 7.39
N CYS A 87 38.01 12.80 6.11
CA CYS A 87 39.08 11.98 5.57
C CYS A 87 39.54 12.58 4.24
N ALA A 88 40.83 12.89 4.14
CA ALA A 88 41.45 13.33 2.89
C ALA A 88 41.34 12.21 1.81
N PRO A 89 41.37 12.58 0.52
CA PRO A 89 41.31 11.62 -0.58
C PRO A 89 42.65 10.87 -0.73
N GLU A 90 42.87 9.90 0.15
CA GLU A 90 44.07 9.05 0.16
C GLU A 90 43.73 7.60 -0.24
N ARG A 91 44.76 6.89 -0.75
CA ARG A 91 44.65 5.47 -1.11
C ARG A 91 44.28 4.61 0.11
N ALA A 92 44.89 4.91 1.26
CA ALA A 92 44.51 4.36 2.55
C ALA A 92 43.78 5.46 3.34
N PRO A 93 42.48 5.31 3.63
CA PRO A 93 41.72 6.36 4.29
C PRO A 93 42.12 6.51 5.76
N THR A 94 42.50 7.74 6.13
CA THR A 94 42.78 8.14 7.51
C THR A 94 41.73 9.16 7.95
N TRP A 95 40.88 8.78 8.88
CA TRP A 95 39.83 9.63 9.42
C TRP A 95 40.36 10.52 10.54
N SER A 96 39.86 11.74 10.63
CA SER A 96 40.17 12.69 11.70
C SER A 96 39.68 12.21 13.07
N GLU A 97 40.21 12.82 14.13
CA GLU A 97 39.59 12.75 15.45
C GLU A 97 38.19 13.40 15.44
N PRO A 98 37.28 12.99 16.35
CA PRO A 98 35.91 13.51 16.40
C PRO A 98 35.86 14.97 16.88
N ARG A 99 35.11 15.80 16.16
CA ARG A 99 34.70 17.14 16.63
C ARG A 99 33.22 17.12 17.00
N PHE A 100 32.92 17.18 18.29
CA PHE A 100 31.54 17.27 18.77
C PHE A 100 30.97 18.69 18.59
N PHE A 101 29.70 18.79 18.18
CA PHE A 101 29.09 20.10 17.89
C PHE A 101 27.60 20.24 18.21
N GLY A 102 26.91 19.16 18.62
CA GLY A 102 25.49 19.22 18.93
C GLY A 102 25.04 18.09 19.85
N GLU A 103 23.94 18.30 20.56
CA GLU A 103 23.32 17.37 21.51
C GLU A 103 21.80 17.27 21.27
N GLY A 104 21.13 16.33 21.96
CA GLY A 104 19.68 16.12 21.80
C GLY A 104 19.27 15.39 20.51
N ALA A 105 20.19 14.78 19.77
CA ALA A 105 19.87 14.02 18.56
C ALA A 105 19.22 12.66 18.89
N ALA A 106 18.17 12.27 18.15
CA ALA A 106 17.37 11.07 18.44
C ALA A 106 17.20 10.11 17.26
N GLY A 107 17.74 10.42 16.08
CA GLY A 107 17.62 9.58 14.88
C GLY A 107 18.83 9.69 13.95
N ASP A 108 18.62 9.40 12.67
CA ASP A 108 19.68 9.46 11.68
C ASP A 108 19.91 10.91 11.22
N PRO A 109 21.15 11.40 11.21
CA PRO A 109 21.46 12.69 10.59
C PRO A 109 21.35 12.58 9.06
N ALA A 110 20.82 13.61 8.42
CA ALA A 110 20.91 13.83 6.98
C ALA A 110 21.82 15.03 6.73
N LEU A 111 22.94 14.80 6.05
CA LEU A 111 24.00 15.77 5.78
C LEU A 111 24.09 16.03 4.28
N ILE A 112 24.16 17.30 3.87
CA ILE A 112 24.49 17.70 2.50
C ILE A 112 25.50 18.86 2.52
N GLN A 113 26.20 19.09 1.41
CA GLN A 113 26.82 20.38 1.14
C GLN A 113 25.85 21.23 0.32
N GLY A 114 25.39 22.33 0.91
CA GLY A 114 24.49 23.28 0.28
C GLY A 114 25.23 24.36 -0.53
N GLY A 115 24.46 25.23 -1.18
CA GLY A 115 24.98 26.31 -2.04
C GLY A 115 25.18 27.67 -1.35
N SER A 116 24.91 27.79 -0.05
CA SER A 116 25.08 29.07 0.67
C SER A 116 26.55 29.38 0.92
N GLY A 117 26.97 30.62 0.64
CA GLY A 117 28.37 31.02 0.78
C GLY A 117 29.23 30.79 -0.47
N GLY A 118 30.52 31.10 -0.39
CA GLY A 118 31.49 30.93 -1.48
C GLY A 118 31.93 29.48 -1.65
N ARG A 119 32.16 28.77 -0.54
CA ARG A 119 32.49 27.34 -0.53
C ARG A 119 31.28 26.42 -0.40
N GLY A 120 30.10 26.95 -0.08
CA GLY A 120 28.90 26.14 0.18
C GLY A 120 28.93 25.54 1.59
N ASN A 121 27.99 25.94 2.44
CA ASN A 121 27.86 25.45 3.82
C ASN A 121 27.52 23.96 3.89
N PHE A 122 27.89 23.32 4.99
CA PHE A 122 27.30 22.01 5.31
C PHE A 122 25.98 22.23 6.01
N GLU A 123 24.96 21.49 5.60
CA GLU A 123 23.61 21.56 6.14
C GLU A 123 23.28 20.19 6.72
N LEU A 124 22.80 20.17 7.96
CA LEU A 124 22.46 18.93 8.65
C LEU A 124 21.08 19.03 9.32
N VAL A 125 20.25 18.02 9.12
CA VAL A 125 19.02 17.83 9.88
C VAL A 125 19.01 16.49 10.59
N VAL A 126 18.43 16.43 11.79
CA VAL A 126 18.32 15.20 12.57
C VAL A 126 17.05 15.23 13.44
N PRO A 127 16.35 14.10 13.66
CA PRO A 127 15.27 14.05 14.65
C PRO A 127 15.77 14.47 16.02
N HIS A 128 15.01 15.29 16.73
CA HIS A 128 15.40 15.80 18.04
C HIS A 128 14.66 15.06 19.17
N ALA A 129 15.36 14.79 20.27
CA ALA A 129 14.84 14.01 21.40
C ALA A 129 13.67 14.70 22.11
N GLY A 130 13.68 16.04 22.14
CA GLY A 130 12.59 16.86 22.66
C GLY A 130 11.39 17.00 21.71
N GLY A 131 11.42 16.36 20.54
CA GLY A 131 10.43 16.52 19.48
C GLY A 131 10.89 17.41 18.33
N GLY A 132 10.27 17.24 17.17
CA GLY A 132 10.62 17.94 15.93
C GLY A 132 11.96 17.52 15.34
N ILE A 133 12.55 18.42 14.58
CA ILE A 133 13.76 18.22 13.80
C ILE A 133 14.73 19.36 14.12
N ALA A 134 15.99 19.01 14.43
CA ALA A 134 17.06 19.96 14.65
C ALA A 134 17.80 20.22 13.34
N HIS A 135 17.92 21.49 12.96
CA HIS A 135 18.74 21.95 11.84
C HIS A 135 20.02 22.62 12.35
N TYR A 136 21.15 22.18 11.80
CA TYR A 136 22.48 22.76 12.00
C TYR A 136 23.08 23.14 10.65
N HIS A 137 23.96 24.15 10.65
CA HIS A 137 24.80 24.45 9.49
C HIS A 137 26.24 24.74 9.90
N ARG A 138 27.20 24.38 9.06
CA ARG A 138 28.62 24.76 9.21
C ARG A 138 28.95 25.86 8.22
N ASP A 139 29.38 27.02 8.72
CA ASP A 139 29.86 28.10 7.86
C ASP A 139 31.25 27.75 7.33
N ASN A 140 31.30 27.42 6.04
CA ASN A 140 32.51 26.98 5.37
C ASN A 140 33.38 28.12 4.86
N ASP A 141 32.94 29.37 4.96
CA ASP A 141 33.70 30.55 4.53
C ASP A 141 34.49 31.20 5.67
N THR A 142 34.36 30.66 6.89
CA THR A 142 35.13 31.12 8.06
C THR A 142 36.35 30.25 8.33
N ALA A 143 37.40 30.84 8.89
CA ALA A 143 38.60 30.09 9.29
C ALA A 143 38.34 29.05 10.41
N GLU A 144 37.32 29.29 11.24
CA GLU A 144 36.98 28.45 12.40
C GLU A 144 36.19 27.18 12.01
N LEU A 145 35.57 27.20 10.82
CA LEU A 145 34.69 26.14 10.30
C LEU A 145 33.67 25.71 11.37
N GLY A 146 33.03 26.70 11.99
CA GLY A 146 32.13 26.53 13.13
C GLY A 146 30.76 25.99 12.70
N TRP A 147 30.18 25.11 13.54
CA TRP A 147 28.79 24.69 13.42
C TRP A 147 27.88 25.64 14.20
N HIS A 148 26.72 25.94 13.63
CA HIS A 148 25.68 26.78 14.20
C HIS A 148 24.37 25.99 14.33
N GLY A 149 23.55 26.35 15.33
CA GLY A 149 22.29 25.68 15.66
C GLY A 149 22.28 25.11 17.09
N PRO A 150 21.28 24.28 17.43
CA PRO A 150 20.18 23.86 16.57
C PRO A 150 19.09 24.93 16.41
N THR A 151 18.56 25.08 15.21
CA THR A 151 17.19 25.61 15.03
C THR A 151 16.23 24.42 15.04
N ILE A 152 15.32 24.35 16.01
CA ILE A 152 14.31 23.29 16.07
C ILE A 152 13.06 23.71 15.29
N PHE A 153 12.56 22.84 14.41
CA PHE A 153 11.30 23.05 13.69
C PHE A 153 10.39 21.81 13.77
N GLY A 154 9.07 22.02 13.63
CA GLY A 154 8.06 20.97 13.77
C GLY A 154 7.99 20.34 15.17
N ALA A 155 8.37 21.08 16.22
CA ALA A 155 8.41 20.59 17.60
C ALA A 155 7.02 20.14 18.11
N ASP A 156 5.97 20.81 17.64
CA ASP A 156 4.56 20.53 17.91
C ASP A 156 4.09 19.16 17.39
N LEU A 157 4.83 18.56 16.45
CA LEU A 157 4.54 17.22 15.92
C LEU A 157 4.98 16.10 16.87
N GLY A 158 5.75 16.42 17.91
CA GLY A 158 6.34 15.43 18.81
C GLY A 158 7.46 14.65 18.15
N ARG A 159 7.57 13.36 18.45
CA ARG A 159 8.73 12.54 18.10
C ARG A 159 8.78 12.19 16.60
N VAL A 160 9.75 12.74 15.89
CA VAL A 160 10.12 12.35 14.52
C VAL A 160 10.97 11.07 14.54
N ASP A 161 10.68 10.14 13.63
CA ASP A 161 11.35 8.86 13.57
C ASP A 161 12.58 8.85 12.65
N ALA A 162 12.50 9.52 11.49
CA ALA A 162 13.55 9.54 10.49
C ALA A 162 13.44 10.79 9.60
N VAL A 163 14.54 11.21 8.99
CA VAL A 163 14.59 12.35 8.06
C VAL A 163 15.45 12.05 6.85
N ALA A 164 15.17 12.73 5.75
CA ALA A 164 16.04 12.83 4.57
C ALA A 164 16.02 14.28 4.08
N MET A 165 17.12 14.75 3.49
CA MET A 165 17.27 16.12 3.05
C MET A 165 17.97 16.21 1.68
N THR A 166 17.54 17.17 0.88
CA THR A 166 18.24 17.65 -0.32
C THR A 166 18.14 19.16 -0.41
N GLN A 167 18.88 19.78 -1.33
CA GLN A 167 18.67 21.16 -1.73
C GLN A 167 18.30 21.23 -3.20
N ARG A 168 17.35 22.11 -3.55
CA ARG A 168 17.03 22.37 -4.95
C ARG A 168 18.21 23.00 -5.67
N VAL A 169 18.69 22.33 -6.71
CA VAL A 169 19.79 22.76 -7.59
C VAL A 169 19.25 23.62 -8.72
N GLY A 170 19.82 24.80 -8.91
CA GLY A 170 19.54 25.73 -10.00
C GLY A 170 20.70 26.71 -10.19
N ALA A 171 20.50 27.80 -10.95
CA ALA A 171 21.52 28.84 -11.15
C ALA A 171 21.89 29.58 -9.85
N ALA A 172 21.00 29.56 -8.86
CA ALA A 172 21.24 30.03 -7.49
C ALA A 172 20.82 28.93 -6.50
N PRO A 173 21.33 28.96 -5.24
CA PRO A 173 20.93 28.00 -4.22
C PRO A 173 19.41 28.04 -4.02
N GLY A 174 18.73 26.91 -4.23
CA GLY A 174 17.30 26.79 -4.01
C GLY A 174 16.94 26.45 -2.56
N ASP A 175 15.69 26.06 -2.34
CA ASP A 175 15.20 25.72 -1.00
C ASP A 175 15.90 24.44 -0.48
N LEU A 176 16.20 24.41 0.82
CA LEU A 176 16.43 23.14 1.52
C LEU A 176 15.09 22.41 1.62
N GLU A 177 15.09 21.12 1.34
CA GLU A 177 13.88 20.30 1.29
C GLU A 177 14.07 19.06 2.15
N VAL A 178 13.18 18.86 3.11
CA VAL A 178 13.25 17.79 4.11
C VAL A 178 12.00 16.95 4.06
N VAL A 179 12.17 15.64 4.03
CA VAL A 179 11.11 14.68 4.30
C VAL A 179 11.34 14.05 5.67
N ALA A 180 10.31 14.00 6.51
CA ALA A 180 10.36 13.45 7.85
C ALA A 180 9.30 12.37 8.05
N ARG A 181 9.67 11.25 8.65
CA ARG A 181 8.72 10.19 9.02
C ARG A 181 8.22 10.39 10.44
N LEU A 182 6.89 10.38 10.59
CA LEU A 182 6.19 10.40 11.87
C LEU A 182 5.21 9.22 11.89
N GLY A 183 5.56 8.14 12.58
CA GLY A 183 4.80 6.89 12.52
C GLY A 183 4.77 6.35 11.09
N ASP A 184 3.58 6.14 10.53
CA ASP A 184 3.42 5.64 9.17
C ASP A 184 3.35 6.75 8.10
N ARG A 185 3.55 8.01 8.46
CA ARG A 185 3.40 9.19 7.58
C ARG A 185 4.74 9.82 7.22
N LEU A 186 4.86 10.33 6.00
CA LEU A 186 5.92 11.23 5.56
C LEU A 186 5.38 12.66 5.46
N LEU A 187 6.09 13.60 6.07
CA LEU A 187 5.83 15.02 6.05
C LEU A 187 6.94 15.73 5.29
N PHE A 188 6.60 16.77 4.53
CA PHE A 188 7.53 17.60 3.79
C PHE A 188 7.67 18.98 4.44
N PHE A 189 8.90 19.43 4.53
CA PHE A 189 9.29 20.76 5.00
C PHE A 189 10.25 21.37 4.00
N TRP A 190 10.27 22.70 3.94
CA TRP A 190 11.24 23.41 3.14
C TRP A 190 11.68 24.71 3.80
N ARG A 191 12.87 25.18 3.43
CA ARG A 191 13.41 26.46 3.88
C ARG A 191 14.02 27.18 2.70
N SER A 192 13.53 28.38 2.42
CA SER A 192 14.10 29.26 1.40
C SER A 192 15.56 29.63 1.73
N PRO A 193 16.40 29.90 0.72
CA PRO A 193 17.75 30.40 0.94
C PRO A 193 17.72 31.77 1.65
N GLY A 194 18.77 32.08 2.42
CA GLY A 194 18.97 33.38 3.06
C GLY A 194 19.05 33.35 4.59
N ALA A 195 19.72 34.36 5.15
CA ALA A 195 19.81 34.56 6.59
C ALA A 195 18.41 34.88 7.17
N GLY A 196 18.03 34.24 8.27
CA GLY A 196 16.74 34.47 8.93
C GLY A 196 15.52 33.82 8.27
N ALA A 197 15.66 33.10 7.14
CA ALA A 197 14.54 32.36 6.55
C ALA A 197 14.02 31.28 7.51
N ALA A 198 12.71 31.21 7.69
CA ALA A 198 12.04 30.22 8.53
C ALA A 198 11.74 28.92 7.77
N TRP A 199 11.68 27.81 8.49
CA TRP A 199 11.17 26.54 7.97
C TRP A 199 9.66 26.63 7.73
N GLN A 200 9.20 26.02 6.64
CA GLN A 200 7.79 25.90 6.27
C GLN A 200 7.37 24.43 6.21
N GLY A 201 6.05 24.19 6.29
CA GLY A 201 5.45 22.87 6.48
C GLY A 201 4.77 22.75 7.86
N PRO A 202 4.32 21.55 8.28
CA PRO A 202 4.40 20.29 7.53
C PRO A 202 3.34 20.19 6.44
N LEU A 203 3.71 19.62 5.28
CA LEU A 203 2.76 19.10 4.30
C LEU A 203 2.82 17.57 4.32
N GLU A 204 1.69 16.90 4.54
CA GLU A 204 1.68 15.43 4.43
C GLU A 204 1.92 15.01 2.97
N VAL A 205 2.95 14.19 2.77
CA VAL A 205 3.34 13.62 1.47
C VAL A 205 2.60 12.32 1.27
N VAL A 206 2.87 11.34 2.14
CA VAL A 206 2.30 10.00 2.07
C VAL A 206 2.05 9.36 3.43
N SER A 207 1.25 8.30 3.46
CA SER A 207 1.08 7.40 4.61
C SER A 207 1.26 5.93 4.21
N GLY A 208 1.51 5.04 5.17
CA GLY A 208 1.80 3.62 4.92
C GLY A 208 3.29 3.30 4.72
N VAL A 209 4.18 4.21 5.11
CA VAL A 209 5.63 4.00 5.07
C VAL A 209 6.15 3.46 6.40
N ALA A 210 7.39 2.96 6.37
CA ALA A 210 8.17 2.60 7.54
C ALA A 210 9.65 2.96 7.30
N GLY A 211 10.49 2.75 8.31
CA GLY A 211 11.94 2.88 8.16
C GLY A 211 12.45 4.30 7.81
N ALA A 212 13.72 4.40 7.42
CA ALA A 212 14.33 5.67 7.02
C ALA A 212 14.15 5.92 5.51
N PRO A 213 13.61 7.08 5.08
CA PRO A 213 13.47 7.44 3.67
C PRO A 213 14.79 7.97 3.07
N ALA A 214 14.85 8.08 1.74
CA ALA A 214 15.86 8.83 1.01
C ALA A 214 15.22 9.85 0.08
N LEU A 215 15.87 11.00 -0.08
CA LEU A 215 15.41 12.10 -0.91
C LEU A 215 16.59 12.61 -1.75
N LEU A 216 16.43 12.69 -3.06
CA LEU A 216 17.47 13.20 -3.95
C LEU A 216 16.88 13.94 -5.15
N GLN A 217 17.65 14.87 -5.72
CA GLN A 217 17.29 15.53 -6.96
C GLN A 217 18.00 14.86 -8.14
N ALA A 218 17.22 14.31 -9.06
CA ALA A 218 17.69 13.68 -10.28
C ALA A 218 17.53 14.63 -11.48
N SER A 219 18.45 14.53 -12.45
CA SER A 219 18.31 15.18 -13.75
C SER A 219 17.40 14.33 -14.64
N SER A 220 16.46 14.95 -15.36
CA SER A 220 15.86 14.30 -16.54
C SER A 220 17.01 13.97 -17.53
N GLY A 221 16.97 12.81 -18.16
CA GLY A 221 18.03 12.37 -19.08
C GLY A 221 18.30 13.42 -20.17
N ARG A 222 19.55 13.47 -20.67
CA ARG A 222 20.08 14.51 -21.59
C ARG A 222 19.33 14.74 -22.92
N ASP A 223 18.26 14.00 -23.21
CA ASP A 223 17.63 13.99 -24.53
C ASP A 223 16.22 14.62 -24.59
N ALA A 224 15.73 15.25 -23.50
CA ALA A 224 14.48 16.00 -23.50
C ALA A 224 14.72 17.49 -23.18
N PRO A 225 14.94 18.36 -24.18
CA PRO A 225 15.06 19.79 -23.95
C PRO A 225 13.72 20.35 -23.48
N GLY A 226 13.57 20.58 -22.17
CA GLY A 226 12.39 21.25 -21.59
C GLY A 226 11.86 20.70 -20.26
N GLU A 227 12.28 19.52 -19.81
CA GLU A 227 11.83 18.98 -18.51
C GLU A 227 12.81 19.35 -17.37
N GLY A 228 12.33 20.10 -16.39
CA GLY A 228 13.09 20.54 -15.21
C GLY A 228 13.60 19.39 -14.32
N ALA A 229 14.32 19.75 -13.26
CA ALA A 229 14.86 18.77 -12.32
C ALA A 229 13.74 17.99 -11.60
N ILE A 230 13.97 16.70 -11.32
CA ILE A 230 12.98 15.82 -10.69
C ILE A 230 13.42 15.52 -9.26
N LEU A 231 12.56 15.81 -8.30
CA LEU A 231 12.76 15.36 -6.93
C LEU A 231 12.25 13.92 -6.79
N GLU A 232 13.14 13.01 -6.38
CA GLU A 232 12.82 11.61 -6.14
C GLU A 232 12.84 11.29 -4.64
N LEU A 233 11.75 10.70 -4.18
CA LEU A 233 11.57 10.23 -2.81
C LEU A 233 11.49 8.71 -2.82
N PHE A 234 12.28 8.07 -1.98
CA PHE A 234 12.25 6.63 -1.72
C PHE A 234 11.91 6.38 -0.26
N SER A 235 11.05 5.40 0.02
CA SER A 235 10.74 5.03 1.39
C SER A 235 10.42 3.55 1.52
N PRO A 236 10.88 2.87 2.58
CA PRO A 236 10.37 1.56 2.95
C PRO A 236 8.86 1.59 3.18
N LEU A 237 8.16 0.55 2.74
CA LEU A 237 6.74 0.39 3.02
C LEU A 237 6.55 -0.29 4.37
N ALA A 238 5.46 0.03 5.07
CA ALA A 238 5.08 -0.69 6.30
C ALA A 238 4.82 -2.19 6.06
N GLY A 239 4.50 -2.55 4.81
CA GLY A 239 4.41 -3.92 4.31
C GLY A 239 5.78 -4.45 3.89
N VAL A 240 5.96 -4.65 2.58
CA VAL A 240 7.19 -5.21 1.99
C VAL A 240 7.73 -4.31 0.90
N GLY A 241 9.05 -4.30 0.75
CA GLY A 241 9.79 -3.58 -0.28
C GLY A 241 9.88 -2.08 -0.05
N LEU A 242 10.12 -1.39 -1.16
CA LEU A 242 10.30 0.05 -1.25
C LEU A 242 9.24 0.66 -2.16
N ALA A 243 8.98 1.94 -1.96
CA ALA A 243 8.20 2.75 -2.86
C ALA A 243 8.98 4.00 -3.29
N ARG A 244 8.78 4.39 -4.54
CA ARG A 244 9.34 5.58 -5.16
C ARG A 244 8.24 6.58 -5.52
N TRP A 245 8.49 7.85 -5.28
CA TRP A 245 7.68 8.97 -5.74
C TRP A 245 8.52 9.99 -6.48
N VAL A 246 7.90 10.74 -7.38
CA VAL A 246 8.53 11.80 -8.15
C VAL A 246 7.75 13.10 -8.07
N ARG A 247 8.45 14.22 -8.04
CA ARG A 247 7.85 15.55 -8.13
C ARG A 247 8.67 16.39 -9.12
N GLY A 248 8.01 16.99 -10.10
CA GLY A 248 8.65 17.99 -10.97
C GLY A 248 8.93 19.29 -10.22
N ASP A 249 9.85 20.11 -10.71
CA ASP A 249 10.33 21.32 -10.02
C ASP A 249 9.31 22.49 -10.00
N ASP A 250 8.25 22.40 -10.81
CA ASP A 250 7.60 23.59 -11.38
C ASP A 250 6.55 24.27 -10.47
N ALA A 251 6.35 23.84 -9.21
CA ALA A 251 5.56 24.62 -8.25
C ALA A 251 5.82 24.23 -6.78
N ARG A 252 6.02 25.24 -5.92
CA ARG A 252 5.89 25.12 -4.45
C ARG A 252 4.47 24.64 -4.14
N GLY A 253 4.33 23.37 -3.75
CA GLY A 253 3.02 22.71 -3.49
C GLY A 253 2.62 21.62 -4.50
N ALA A 254 3.42 21.36 -5.54
CA ALA A 254 3.22 20.19 -6.40
C ALA A 254 3.26 18.90 -5.57
N ARG A 255 2.29 18.01 -5.78
CA ARG A 255 2.23 16.72 -5.07
C ARG A 255 3.23 15.73 -5.67
N PHE A 256 3.83 14.91 -4.81
CA PHE A 256 4.57 13.74 -5.23
C PHE A 256 3.64 12.78 -5.99
N ARG A 257 4.04 12.39 -7.21
CA ARG A 257 3.37 11.40 -8.06
C ARG A 257 3.96 10.01 -7.80
N GLY A 258 3.11 8.99 -7.85
CA GLY A 258 3.48 7.61 -7.56
C GLY A 258 2.49 6.94 -6.59
N PRO A 259 2.85 5.79 -5.97
CA PRO A 259 4.21 5.26 -5.92
C PRO A 259 4.45 4.15 -6.93
N THR A 260 5.69 4.05 -7.40
CA THR A 260 6.20 2.82 -8.01
C THR A 260 6.73 1.93 -6.89
N VAL A 261 6.09 0.79 -6.66
CA VAL A 261 6.52 -0.20 -5.65
C VAL A 261 7.49 -1.18 -6.29
N PHE A 262 8.60 -1.46 -5.60
CA PHE A 262 9.64 -2.36 -6.09
C PHE A 262 10.40 -3.01 -4.92
N ALA A 263 11.32 -3.93 -5.22
CA ALA A 263 12.14 -4.63 -4.23
C ALA A 263 11.32 -5.37 -3.15
N THR A 264 10.12 -5.85 -3.51
CA THR A 264 9.21 -6.56 -2.59
C THR A 264 9.77 -7.92 -2.16
N ASP A 265 10.66 -8.50 -2.96
CA ASP A 265 11.44 -9.70 -2.68
C ASP A 265 12.38 -9.54 -1.49
N LEU A 266 12.73 -8.30 -1.11
CA LEU A 266 13.56 -8.02 0.07
C LEU A 266 12.78 -8.16 1.39
N GLY A 267 11.45 -8.31 1.35
CA GLY A 267 10.61 -8.34 2.54
C GLY A 267 10.55 -6.98 3.22
N ARG A 268 10.62 -6.93 4.56
CA ARG A 268 10.57 -5.67 5.31
C ARG A 268 11.89 -4.92 5.21
N CYS A 269 11.83 -3.72 4.66
CA CYS A 269 12.96 -2.80 4.57
C CYS A 269 12.96 -1.85 5.78
N GLU A 270 14.14 -1.56 6.31
CA GLU A 270 14.33 -0.73 7.51
C GLU A 270 14.85 0.67 7.17
N ALA A 271 15.61 0.81 6.08
CA ALA A 271 16.17 2.07 5.62
C ALA A 271 16.57 1.98 4.15
N VAL A 272 16.55 3.11 3.46
CA VAL A 272 17.10 3.27 2.12
C VAL A 272 17.97 4.51 2.07
N ALA A 273 19.11 4.42 1.38
CA ALA A 273 19.97 5.55 1.00
C ALA A 273 20.08 5.58 -0.52
N ALA A 274 20.17 6.77 -1.11
CA ALA A 274 20.09 6.94 -2.56
C ALA A 274 21.08 7.99 -3.06
N VAL A 275 21.73 7.72 -4.20
CA VAL A 275 22.61 8.67 -4.90
C VAL A 275 22.40 8.59 -6.40
N ALA A 276 22.49 9.73 -7.08
CA ALA A 276 22.57 9.77 -8.53
C ALA A 276 24.05 9.67 -8.97
N SER A 277 24.41 8.56 -9.60
CA SER A 277 25.72 8.35 -10.20
C SER A 277 25.85 9.20 -11.47
N ARG A 278 26.82 10.12 -11.47
CA ARG A 278 27.19 10.92 -12.64
C ARG A 278 28.39 10.25 -13.35
N PRO A 279 28.47 10.29 -14.69
CA PRO A 279 27.64 11.05 -15.62
C PRO A 279 26.41 10.31 -16.17
N SER A 280 26.22 9.03 -15.83
CA SER A 280 25.20 8.17 -16.46
C SER A 280 23.76 8.50 -16.09
N GLY A 281 23.52 9.30 -15.05
CA GLY A 281 22.18 9.56 -14.52
C GLY A 281 21.56 8.33 -13.83
N ARG A 282 22.36 7.30 -13.57
CA ARG A 282 21.96 6.06 -12.88
C ARG A 282 21.64 6.39 -11.42
N ILE A 283 20.59 5.79 -10.87
CA ILE A 283 20.30 5.88 -9.44
C ILE A 283 20.81 4.62 -8.75
N ASP A 284 21.67 4.80 -7.76
CA ASP A 284 22.17 3.74 -6.90
C ASP A 284 21.48 3.83 -5.53
N LEU A 285 20.84 2.73 -5.11
CA LEU A 285 20.22 2.60 -3.80
C LEU A 285 20.96 1.58 -2.95
N VAL A 286 21.15 1.90 -1.68
CA VAL A 286 21.50 0.90 -0.66
C VAL A 286 20.30 0.74 0.24
N VAL A 287 19.90 -0.50 0.47
CA VAL A 287 18.69 -0.86 1.22
C VAL A 287 19.10 -1.77 2.36
N ARG A 288 18.62 -1.49 3.56
CA ARG A 288 18.72 -2.44 4.67
C ARG A 288 17.43 -3.19 4.84
N ALA A 289 17.53 -4.51 4.76
CA ALA A 289 16.40 -5.41 4.93
C ALA A 289 16.88 -6.68 5.62
N ALA A 290 16.15 -7.13 6.64
CA ALA A 290 16.45 -8.37 7.39
C ALA A 290 17.92 -8.48 7.86
N GLY A 291 18.51 -7.40 8.37
CA GLY A 291 19.91 -7.36 8.82
C GLY A 291 20.97 -7.38 7.71
N GLN A 292 20.55 -7.39 6.43
CA GLN A 292 21.45 -7.30 5.27
C GLN A 292 21.45 -5.89 4.70
N VAL A 293 22.57 -5.52 4.09
CA VAL A 293 22.73 -4.27 3.31
C VAL A 293 22.86 -4.67 1.85
N ILE A 294 21.89 -4.26 1.04
CA ILE A 294 21.69 -4.70 -0.35
C ILE A 294 21.84 -3.50 -1.28
N HIS A 295 22.62 -3.64 -2.34
CA HIS A 295 22.81 -2.61 -3.36
C HIS A 295 21.92 -2.88 -4.58
N LEU A 296 21.10 -1.90 -4.92
CA LEU A 296 20.25 -1.86 -6.11
C LEU A 296 20.71 -0.71 -7.01
N ALA A 297 20.64 -0.91 -8.32
CA ALA A 297 20.94 0.13 -9.30
C ALA A 297 19.82 0.21 -10.34
N ARG A 298 19.48 1.43 -10.75
CA ARG A 298 18.49 1.72 -11.79
C ARG A 298 19.17 2.34 -13.00
N ASP A 299 19.20 1.59 -14.09
CA ASP A 299 19.64 2.02 -15.41
C ASP A 299 18.38 2.24 -16.28
N GLY A 300 18.03 3.50 -16.57
CA GLY A 300 16.76 3.83 -17.23
C GLY A 300 15.55 3.46 -16.37
N GLU A 301 14.62 2.66 -16.87
CA GLU A 301 13.44 2.20 -16.10
C GLU A 301 13.68 0.90 -15.30
N ARG A 302 14.83 0.25 -15.45
CA ARG A 302 15.05 -1.10 -14.92
C ARG A 302 15.86 -1.11 -13.63
N TRP A 303 15.33 -1.74 -12.59
CA TRP A 303 16.05 -2.04 -11.35
C TRP A 303 16.83 -3.35 -11.46
N SER A 304 18.05 -3.35 -10.91
CA SER A 304 18.92 -4.52 -10.85
C SER A 304 19.59 -4.63 -9.48
N ARG A 305 19.69 -5.85 -8.93
CA ARG A 305 20.47 -6.13 -7.72
C ARG A 305 21.93 -6.33 -8.10
N ARG A 306 22.84 -5.66 -7.40
CA ARG A 306 24.27 -5.64 -7.73
C ARG A 306 25.15 -6.31 -6.67
N GLY A 307 24.70 -6.39 -5.41
CA GLY A 307 25.46 -7.09 -4.36
C GLY A 307 24.87 -6.92 -2.95
N ALA A 308 25.56 -7.51 -1.97
CA ALA A 308 25.27 -7.35 -0.55
C ALA A 308 26.58 -7.19 0.25
N VAL A 309 26.59 -6.34 1.28
CA VAL A 309 27.79 -6.03 2.10
C VAL A 309 27.88 -6.91 3.35
N ARG A 310 26.75 -7.46 3.81
CA ARG A 310 26.71 -8.45 4.91
C ARG A 310 25.95 -9.70 4.49
N GLY A 311 26.69 -10.80 4.33
CA GLY A 311 26.18 -12.16 4.19
C GLY A 311 27.13 -13.12 4.90
N GLY A 312 26.65 -13.80 5.94
CA GLY A 312 27.43 -14.83 6.62
C GLY A 312 26.73 -15.47 7.82
N SER A 313 25.91 -16.49 7.58
CA SER A 313 26.39 -17.83 7.92
C SER A 313 26.83 -18.49 6.61
N PRO A 314 27.93 -19.26 6.60
CA PRO A 314 28.36 -19.94 5.39
C PRO A 314 27.30 -20.99 4.98
N PRO A 315 27.17 -21.33 3.69
CA PRO A 315 26.47 -22.56 3.33
C PRO A 315 27.17 -23.74 4.02
N PRO A 316 26.44 -24.79 4.44
CA PRO A 316 27.08 -25.99 4.95
C PRO A 316 28.08 -26.46 3.90
N ALA A 317 29.31 -26.75 4.33
CA ALA A 317 30.39 -27.19 3.47
C ALA A 317 29.86 -28.25 2.49
N ALA A 318 29.99 -27.96 1.19
CA ALA A 318 29.69 -28.94 0.16
C ALA A 318 30.51 -30.19 0.48
N THR A 319 29.81 -31.28 0.75
CA THR A 319 30.42 -32.61 0.85
C THR A 319 31.12 -32.84 -0.49
N PRO A 320 32.43 -33.12 -0.53
CA PRO A 320 33.08 -33.37 -1.81
C PRO A 320 32.51 -34.65 -2.41
N SER A 321 31.71 -34.50 -3.47
CA SER A 321 31.31 -35.61 -4.33
C SER A 321 32.57 -36.18 -4.97
N ALA A 322 32.90 -37.40 -4.59
CA ALA A 322 33.97 -38.17 -5.17
C ALA A 322 33.64 -38.52 -6.62
N GLU A 323 34.44 -38.00 -7.55
CA GLU A 323 34.51 -38.50 -8.91
C GLU A 323 35.90 -39.15 -9.08
N ALA A 324 35.92 -40.46 -9.30
CA ALA A 324 37.12 -41.26 -9.50
C ALA A 324 37.42 -41.40 -11.00
N PRO A 325 38.70 -41.42 -11.40
CA PRO A 325 39.19 -42.66 -11.99
C PRO A 325 40.58 -43.14 -11.50
N ARG A 326 40.76 -44.47 -11.62
CA ARG A 326 41.86 -45.40 -11.26
C ARG A 326 43.18 -45.22 -12.08
N PRO A 327 44.21 -46.08 -11.92
CA PRO A 327 45.12 -46.36 -10.78
C PRO A 327 46.63 -46.28 -11.25
N PRO A 328 47.66 -46.59 -10.42
CA PRO A 328 48.14 -47.99 -10.33
C PRO A 328 48.79 -48.43 -9.00
N ALA A 329 48.60 -49.73 -8.70
CA ALA A 329 49.57 -50.72 -8.17
C ALA A 329 50.31 -50.48 -6.83
N ILE A 330 50.63 -51.47 -5.97
CA ILE A 330 50.50 -52.93 -5.85
C ILE A 330 50.93 -53.25 -4.38
N THR A 331 50.45 -54.38 -3.80
CA THR A 331 50.92 -55.11 -2.58
C THR A 331 50.75 -54.43 -1.20
N SER A 332 50.43 -55.08 -0.08
CA SER A 332 50.18 -56.48 0.34
C SER A 332 49.49 -56.50 1.72
N SER A 333 48.70 -57.55 1.98
CA SER A 333 47.89 -57.91 3.18
C SER A 333 48.73 -58.29 4.45
N PRO A 334 48.17 -58.83 5.57
CA PRO A 334 47.05 -58.47 6.48
C PRO A 334 47.41 -58.60 8.03
N PRO A 335 46.53 -59.06 8.98
CA PRO A 335 45.98 -58.35 10.18
C PRO A 335 46.50 -58.95 11.54
N PRO A 336 45.88 -58.78 12.77
CA PRO A 336 44.54 -59.27 13.24
C PRO A 336 43.78 -58.25 14.16
N ALA A 337 42.46 -58.23 14.34
CA ALA A 337 41.46 -59.13 14.98
C ALA A 337 41.48 -59.20 16.54
N ALA A 338 40.39 -58.72 17.20
CA ALA A 338 39.78 -59.25 18.44
C ALA A 338 38.54 -58.39 18.86
N ALA A 339 37.31 -58.93 18.76
CA ALA A 339 36.45 -59.42 19.86
C ALA A 339 35.84 -58.30 20.75
N ALA A 340 34.58 -57.86 20.57
CA ALA A 340 33.30 -58.49 20.93
C ALA A 340 33.06 -58.69 22.46
N ARG A 341 32.12 -57.91 23.06
CA ARG A 341 30.87 -58.33 23.77
C ARG A 341 30.33 -57.28 24.81
N PRO A 342 29.06 -57.35 25.31
CA PRO A 342 28.05 -56.31 25.10
C PRO A 342 27.34 -55.82 26.39
N SER A 343 26.14 -55.22 26.22
CA SER A 343 25.06 -54.91 27.20
C SER A 343 24.95 -53.40 27.55
N HIS A 344 23.80 -52.75 27.76
CA HIS A 344 22.40 -53.12 28.00
C HIS A 344 21.49 -51.99 27.48
N ALA A 345 20.33 -52.33 26.90
CA ALA A 345 19.21 -51.39 26.69
C ALA A 345 18.33 -51.31 27.95
N PRO A 346 17.48 -50.27 28.07
CA PRO A 346 16.06 -50.56 27.81
C PRO A 346 15.29 -49.47 27.02
N ALA A 347 14.47 -50.00 26.11
CA ALA A 347 13.13 -49.63 25.65
C ALA A 347 12.61 -48.17 25.59
N ALA A 348 12.08 -47.87 24.40
CA ALA A 348 11.37 -46.67 23.95
C ALA A 348 9.90 -46.58 24.44
N PRO A 349 9.11 -45.58 23.98
CA PRO A 349 8.32 -45.89 22.78
C PRO A 349 8.32 -44.80 21.69
N ALA A 350 8.31 -45.29 20.46
CA ALA A 350 8.36 -44.54 19.21
C ALA A 350 6.98 -43.98 18.80
N ARG A 351 7.00 -42.81 18.16
CA ARG A 351 5.91 -42.26 17.35
C ARG A 351 5.90 -42.93 15.96
N PRO A 352 4.74 -43.29 15.40
CA PRO A 352 4.69 -43.87 14.07
C PRO A 352 4.86 -42.81 12.96
N SER A 353 5.80 -43.11 12.07
CA SER A 353 6.01 -42.48 10.77
C SER A 353 4.88 -42.81 9.79
N ARG A 354 4.45 -41.81 9.02
CA ARG A 354 3.44 -41.90 7.96
C ARG A 354 4.09 -42.38 6.64
N PRO A 355 3.49 -43.31 5.87
CA PRO A 355 4.01 -43.72 4.56
C PRO A 355 3.59 -42.75 3.44
N PRO A 356 4.23 -42.81 2.25
CA PRO A 356 3.98 -41.88 1.16
C PRO A 356 2.64 -42.16 0.45
N ALA A 357 2.09 -41.10 -0.16
CA ALA A 357 0.80 -41.08 -0.81
C ALA A 357 0.75 -41.95 -2.09
N SER A 358 -0.17 -42.92 -2.12
CA SER A 358 -0.68 -43.55 -3.34
C SER A 358 -2.07 -43.02 -3.63
N ALA A 359 -2.30 -42.58 -4.87
CA ALA A 359 -3.59 -42.15 -5.37
C ALA A 359 -4.61 -43.31 -5.32
N SER A 360 -5.74 -43.09 -4.65
CA SER A 360 -6.93 -43.94 -4.77
C SER A 360 -8.17 -43.05 -4.70
N SER A 361 -8.92 -43.08 -5.80
CA SER A 361 -10.21 -42.42 -6.00
C SER A 361 -11.27 -43.10 -5.12
N CYS A 362 -11.75 -42.38 -4.10
CA CYS A 362 -12.97 -42.72 -3.39
C CYS A 362 -13.94 -41.53 -3.58
N PRO A 363 -15.19 -41.74 -4.04
CA PRO A 363 -16.14 -40.64 -4.21
C PRO A 363 -16.45 -40.01 -2.85
N PRO A 364 -16.59 -38.67 -2.76
CA PRO A 364 -16.90 -38.02 -1.51
C PRO A 364 -18.27 -38.47 -0.99
N ALA A 365 -18.36 -38.73 0.31
CA ALA A 365 -19.62 -39.01 0.98
C ALA A 365 -20.59 -37.82 0.80
N PRO A 366 -21.91 -38.08 0.67
CA PRO A 366 -22.89 -37.02 0.48
C PRO A 366 -22.86 -36.02 1.63
N ILE A 367 -22.75 -34.73 1.29
CA ILE A 367 -22.79 -33.61 2.23
C ILE A 367 -24.19 -33.58 2.88
N PRO A 368 -24.31 -33.45 4.21
CA PRO A 368 -25.61 -33.31 4.86
C PRO A 368 -26.34 -32.08 4.33
N ALA A 369 -27.59 -32.25 3.88
CA ALA A 369 -28.50 -31.17 3.52
C ALA A 369 -28.69 -30.25 4.76
N GLY A 370 -27.99 -29.11 4.79
CA GLY A 370 -28.05 -28.14 5.90
C GLY A 370 -26.73 -27.45 6.25
N ALA A 371 -25.59 -27.91 5.74
CA ALA A 371 -24.33 -27.18 5.88
C ALA A 371 -24.33 -25.93 4.97
N ALA A 372 -23.95 -24.77 5.52
CA ALA A 372 -23.79 -23.54 4.72
C ALA A 372 -22.77 -23.77 3.60
N PRO A 373 -22.99 -23.19 2.41
CA PRO A 373 -22.02 -23.30 1.33
C PRO A 373 -20.66 -22.75 1.78
N ARG A 374 -19.59 -23.52 1.55
CA ARG A 374 -18.22 -23.10 1.85
C ARG A 374 -17.59 -22.60 0.57
N LEU A 375 -17.80 -21.31 0.29
CA LEU A 375 -17.07 -20.65 -0.78
C LEU A 375 -15.56 -20.75 -0.55
N ARG A 376 -14.82 -20.93 -1.64
CA ARG A 376 -13.37 -20.76 -1.62
C ARG A 376 -13.03 -19.36 -1.10
N SER A 377 -12.07 -19.31 -0.19
CA SER A 377 -11.49 -18.04 0.22
C SER A 377 -10.58 -17.53 -0.89
N GLY A 378 -10.73 -16.27 -1.27
CA GLY A 378 -9.83 -15.62 -2.22
C GLY A 378 -8.37 -15.64 -1.74
N PRO A 379 -7.39 -15.36 -2.62
CA PRO A 379 -5.97 -15.52 -2.32
C PRO A 379 -5.44 -14.56 -1.25
N HIS A 380 -6.19 -13.51 -0.91
CA HIS A 380 -5.80 -12.49 0.06
C HIS A 380 -6.54 -12.65 1.40
N ARG A 381 -6.16 -11.84 2.39
CA ARG A 381 -6.97 -11.56 3.58
C ARG A 381 -7.68 -10.20 3.41
N ALA A 382 -8.60 -9.88 4.30
CA ALA A 382 -9.38 -8.64 4.25
C ALA A 382 -8.91 -7.64 5.30
N GLY A 383 -8.20 -6.61 4.86
CA GLY A 383 -7.95 -5.42 5.68
C GLY A 383 -9.12 -4.46 5.58
N PHE A 384 -9.39 -3.70 6.64
CA PHE A 384 -10.38 -2.61 6.58
C PHE A 384 -9.94 -1.35 7.31
N ARG A 385 -10.51 -0.21 6.91
CA ARG A 385 -10.29 1.10 7.51
C ARG A 385 -11.57 1.90 7.56
N ARG A 386 -11.72 2.71 8.60
CA ARG A 386 -12.79 3.69 8.71
C ARG A 386 -12.27 5.05 8.24
N ILE A 387 -12.97 5.65 7.30
CA ILE A 387 -12.71 7.01 6.82
C ILE A 387 -13.77 7.92 7.44
N SER A 388 -13.36 9.05 8.00
CA SER A 388 -14.27 10.00 8.67
C SER A 388 -14.23 11.41 8.07
N ALA A 389 -13.47 11.60 6.98
CA ALA A 389 -13.15 12.91 6.45
C ALA A 389 -13.27 13.00 4.91
N ILE A 390 -14.35 12.47 4.34
CA ILE A 390 -14.66 12.67 2.93
C ILE A 390 -15.26 14.07 2.74
N SER A 391 -14.65 14.85 1.85
CA SER A 391 -15.21 16.11 1.38
C SER A 391 -16.34 15.82 0.40
N LEU A 392 -17.49 16.46 0.61
CA LEU A 392 -18.68 16.31 -0.23
C LEU A 392 -18.78 17.45 -1.23
N SER A 393 -19.16 17.13 -2.46
CA SER A 393 -19.47 18.10 -3.50
C SER A 393 -20.84 18.75 -3.28
N ALA A 394 -21.07 19.91 -3.92
CA ALA A 394 -22.30 20.66 -3.73
C ALA A 394 -23.56 19.89 -4.20
N ASP A 395 -23.45 19.12 -5.27
CA ASP A 395 -24.52 18.25 -5.80
C ASP A 395 -24.81 17.04 -4.91
N ALA A 396 -23.86 16.61 -4.07
CA ALA A 396 -24.10 15.59 -3.04
C ALA A 396 -24.96 16.12 -1.87
N CYS A 397 -24.92 17.43 -1.61
CA CYS A 397 -25.59 18.06 -0.46
C CYS A 397 -26.96 18.65 -0.79
N TYR A 398 -27.90 18.58 0.15
CA TYR A 398 -29.10 19.40 0.11
C TYR A 398 -28.74 20.90 0.15
N PRO A 399 -29.51 21.79 -0.49
CA PRO A 399 -29.30 23.24 -0.42
C PRO A 399 -29.42 23.83 0.99
N GLY A 400 -30.02 23.09 1.94
CA GLY A 400 -30.25 23.48 3.33
C GLY A 400 -30.76 22.31 4.17
N MET A 401 -31.64 22.58 5.13
CA MET A 401 -32.35 21.52 5.85
C MET A 401 -33.44 20.91 4.95
N TRP A 402 -33.52 19.59 4.92
CA TRP A 402 -34.47 18.84 4.10
C TRP A 402 -35.43 18.07 5.00
N ALA A 403 -36.74 18.31 4.87
CA ALA A 403 -37.74 17.63 5.69
C ALA A 403 -38.25 16.36 4.99
N PHE A 404 -38.23 15.23 5.70
CA PHE A 404 -38.79 13.97 5.20
C PHE A 404 -39.39 13.17 6.36
N GLN A 405 -40.67 12.79 6.22
CA GLN A 405 -41.43 12.03 7.22
C GLN A 405 -41.36 12.63 8.65
N GLY A 406 -41.38 13.97 8.75
CA GLY A 406 -41.35 14.68 10.04
C GLY A 406 -39.95 14.91 10.62
N ASP A 407 -38.90 14.40 9.99
CA ASP A 407 -37.50 14.59 10.38
C ASP A 407 -36.78 15.59 9.48
N LEU A 408 -35.76 16.27 10.04
CA LEU A 408 -34.88 17.19 9.33
C LEU A 408 -33.53 16.55 9.02
N TYR A 409 -33.15 16.56 7.75
CA TYR A 409 -31.90 16.06 7.22
C TYR A 409 -31.01 17.23 6.82
N ARG A 410 -29.70 17.07 7.00
CA ARG A 410 -28.69 18.06 6.62
C ARG A 410 -27.46 17.36 6.09
N CYS A 411 -26.78 18.01 5.15
CA CYS A 411 -25.48 17.53 4.69
C CYS A 411 -24.49 17.53 5.87
N PRO A 412 -23.76 16.44 6.13
CA PRO A 412 -22.72 16.44 7.15
C PRO A 412 -21.54 17.28 6.68
N ALA A 413 -20.80 17.88 7.62
CA ALA A 413 -19.60 18.65 7.30
C ALA A 413 -18.51 17.78 6.66
N ARG A 414 -18.48 16.49 7.02
CA ARG A 414 -17.61 15.45 6.46
C ARG A 414 -18.37 14.13 6.41
N ALA A 415 -18.25 13.39 5.32
CA ALA A 415 -18.84 12.05 5.21
C ALA A 415 -17.89 10.97 5.74
N ALA A 416 -18.50 9.90 6.26
CA ALA A 416 -17.80 8.69 6.65
C ALA A 416 -17.80 7.67 5.50
N ALA A 417 -16.85 6.73 5.52
CA ALA A 417 -16.88 5.54 4.69
C ALA A 417 -16.18 4.36 5.36
N LEU A 418 -16.49 3.15 4.90
CA LEU A 418 -15.74 1.95 5.19
C LEU A 418 -14.96 1.55 3.94
N LEU A 419 -13.67 1.29 4.11
CA LEU A 419 -12.78 0.82 3.05
C LEU A 419 -12.34 -0.59 3.40
N TYR A 420 -12.57 -1.54 2.50
CA TYR A 420 -11.97 -2.87 2.54
C TYR A 420 -10.95 -3.01 1.42
N TYR A 421 -9.89 -3.78 1.67
CA TYR A 421 -8.84 -3.97 0.68
C TYR A 421 -8.08 -5.29 0.88
N PRO A 422 -7.40 -5.77 -0.17
CA PRO A 422 -6.59 -6.99 -0.09
C PRO A 422 -5.42 -6.78 0.87
N ALA A 423 -5.34 -7.62 1.89
CA ALA A 423 -4.37 -7.54 2.96
C ALA A 423 -3.63 -8.86 3.19
N SER A 424 -2.51 -8.78 3.91
CA SER A 424 -1.73 -9.94 4.37
C SER A 424 -2.33 -10.63 5.60
N ALA A 425 -3.16 -9.93 6.36
CA ALA A 425 -3.91 -10.42 7.51
C ALA A 425 -5.34 -9.86 7.50
N ASP A 426 -6.29 -10.53 8.17
CA ASP A 426 -7.62 -9.96 8.38
C ASP A 426 -7.55 -8.92 9.52
N GLY A 427 -8.24 -7.79 9.40
CA GLY A 427 -8.40 -6.85 10.50
C GLY A 427 -8.34 -5.37 10.12
N GLU A 428 -8.57 -4.52 11.13
CA GLU A 428 -8.49 -3.07 10.96
C GLU A 428 -7.03 -2.64 10.74
N GLU A 429 -6.80 -1.74 9.79
CA GLU A 429 -5.46 -1.23 9.41
C GLU A 429 -4.46 -2.35 9.06
N ALA A 430 -4.95 -3.53 8.64
CA ALA A 430 -4.08 -4.65 8.29
C ALA A 430 -3.12 -4.28 7.13
N PRO A 431 -1.88 -4.81 7.11
CA PRO A 431 -0.91 -4.47 6.07
C PRO A 431 -1.37 -4.94 4.69
N LEU A 432 -1.16 -4.10 3.67
CA LEU A 432 -1.56 -4.36 2.28
C LEU A 432 -0.98 -5.69 1.77
N SER A 433 -1.78 -6.42 0.99
CA SER A 433 -1.30 -7.58 0.26
C SER A 433 -0.38 -7.13 -0.88
N PRO A 434 0.69 -7.88 -1.19
CA PRO A 434 1.41 -7.69 -2.45
C PRO A 434 0.49 -7.96 -3.66
N GLY A 435 0.84 -7.38 -4.81
CA GLY A 435 0.13 -7.60 -6.08
C GLY A 435 -0.85 -6.48 -6.51
N GLY A 436 -0.90 -5.36 -5.79
CA GLY A 436 -1.63 -4.16 -6.20
C GLY A 436 -0.89 -3.31 -7.25
N PRO A 437 -1.51 -2.23 -7.76
CA PRO A 437 -2.84 -1.73 -7.38
C PRO A 437 -3.97 -2.64 -7.86
N PHE A 438 -5.02 -2.76 -7.04
CA PHE A 438 -6.14 -3.65 -7.26
C PHE A 438 -7.34 -2.89 -7.85
N PRO A 439 -8.19 -3.49 -8.70
CA PRO A 439 -9.40 -2.82 -9.18
C PRO A 439 -10.26 -2.31 -8.01
N VAL A 440 -10.89 -1.16 -8.22
CA VAL A 440 -11.68 -0.46 -7.19
C VAL A 440 -13.17 -0.59 -7.44
N ILE A 441 -13.93 -0.79 -6.37
CA ILE A 441 -15.38 -0.89 -6.37
C ILE A 441 -15.93 0.14 -5.39
N ALA A 442 -16.76 1.07 -5.87
CA ALA A 442 -17.58 1.87 -4.97
C ALA A 442 -18.91 1.16 -4.70
N LEU A 443 -19.29 1.09 -3.43
CA LEU A 443 -20.45 0.37 -2.95
C LEU A 443 -21.51 1.32 -2.39
N GLY A 444 -22.71 1.28 -2.95
CA GLY A 444 -23.90 1.91 -2.38
C GLY A 444 -24.68 0.92 -1.50
N HIS A 445 -25.02 1.30 -0.28
CA HIS A 445 -25.81 0.47 0.62
C HIS A 445 -27.29 0.91 0.65
N GLU A 446 -28.15 0.02 1.13
CA GLU A 446 -29.54 0.36 1.45
C GLU A 446 -29.60 1.15 2.76
N ARG A 447 -30.65 1.94 2.93
CA ARG A 447 -30.89 2.75 4.12
C ARG A 447 -31.96 2.12 4.99
N ARG A 448 -31.70 2.03 6.30
CA ARG A 448 -32.72 1.68 7.30
C ARG A 448 -33.62 2.88 7.57
N LEU A 449 -34.91 2.63 7.73
CA LEU A 449 -35.85 3.62 8.21
C LEU A 449 -35.77 3.70 9.73
N ARG A 450 -36.07 4.86 10.33
CA ARG A 450 -36.14 4.98 11.80
C ARG A 450 -37.25 4.12 12.41
N THR A 451 -38.27 3.79 11.62
CA THR A 451 -39.36 2.88 11.97
C THR A 451 -38.94 1.40 11.92
N SER A 452 -37.72 1.07 11.49
CA SER A 452 -37.23 -0.31 11.49
C SER A 452 -37.17 -0.87 12.91
N VAL A 453 -37.83 -2.02 13.13
CA VAL A 453 -37.96 -2.64 14.45
C VAL A 453 -36.60 -3.11 14.96
N VAL A 454 -36.29 -2.77 16.21
CA VAL A 454 -35.00 -3.05 16.85
C VAL A 454 -35.13 -4.22 17.81
N ARG A 455 -34.09 -5.04 17.96
CA ARG A 455 -34.07 -6.05 19.02
C ARG A 455 -34.13 -5.36 20.39
N PRO A 456 -34.87 -5.89 21.38
CA PRO A 456 -34.87 -5.35 22.73
C PRO A 456 -33.43 -5.16 23.25
N GLY A 457 -33.07 -3.93 23.64
CA GLY A 457 -31.75 -3.58 24.18
C GLY A 457 -30.66 -3.22 23.15
N ALA A 458 -30.93 -3.28 21.83
CA ALA A 458 -30.01 -2.77 20.82
C ALA A 458 -30.35 -1.31 20.47
N ALA A 459 -29.34 -0.46 20.33
CA ALA A 459 -29.52 0.88 19.76
C ALA A 459 -29.44 0.78 18.23
N VAL A 460 -30.41 1.34 17.50
CA VAL A 460 -30.23 1.61 16.07
C VAL A 460 -29.51 2.94 15.95
N ASP A 461 -28.22 2.88 15.62
CA ASP A 461 -27.52 4.01 15.04
C ASP A 461 -27.71 3.95 13.51
N PRO A 462 -28.62 4.75 12.94
CA PRO A 462 -28.81 4.79 11.50
C PRO A 462 -27.58 5.36 10.79
N GLY A 463 -26.66 6.07 11.46
CA GLY A 463 -25.43 6.61 10.86
C GLY A 463 -24.33 5.58 10.57
N GLN A 464 -24.68 4.29 10.50
CA GLN A 464 -23.73 3.20 10.28
C GLN A 464 -24.16 2.23 9.17
N ASP A 465 -25.13 2.58 8.33
CA ASP A 465 -25.65 1.67 7.31
C ASP A 465 -24.61 1.27 6.26
N TYR A 466 -23.56 2.07 6.08
CA TYR A 466 -22.39 1.72 5.28
C TYR A 466 -21.65 0.46 5.75
N ARG A 467 -21.94 -0.07 6.94
CA ARG A 467 -21.40 -1.34 7.45
C ARG A 467 -22.27 -2.55 7.10
N GLN A 468 -23.48 -2.36 6.59
CA GLN A 468 -24.43 -3.45 6.31
C GLN A 468 -23.85 -4.50 5.37
N LEU A 469 -23.04 -4.11 4.38
CA LEU A 469 -22.49 -5.05 3.40
C LEU A 469 -21.03 -5.43 3.68
N ALA A 470 -20.56 -5.25 4.92
CA ALA A 470 -19.17 -5.53 5.31
C ALA A 470 -18.72 -6.97 4.98
N GLY A 471 -19.62 -7.97 5.12
CA GLY A 471 -19.32 -9.35 4.72
C GLY A 471 -18.99 -9.47 3.23
N ILE A 472 -19.77 -8.83 2.36
CA ILE A 472 -19.55 -8.81 0.90
C ILE A 472 -18.26 -8.04 0.58
N MET A 473 -18.07 -6.87 1.20
CA MET A 473 -16.85 -6.06 1.02
C MET A 473 -15.59 -6.84 1.40
N ALA A 474 -15.61 -7.53 2.54
CA ALA A 474 -14.50 -8.37 2.99
C ALA A 474 -14.24 -9.54 2.02
N HIS A 475 -15.30 -10.16 1.48
CA HIS A 475 -15.15 -11.22 0.50
C HIS A 475 -14.47 -10.70 -0.78
N LEU A 476 -14.97 -9.61 -1.35
CA LEU A 476 -14.38 -8.97 -2.53
C LEU A 476 -12.91 -8.55 -2.28
N ALA A 477 -12.60 -8.03 -1.09
CA ALA A 477 -11.21 -7.75 -0.72
C ALA A 477 -10.32 -8.99 -0.73
N ARG A 478 -10.80 -10.15 -0.25
CA ARG A 478 -10.06 -11.42 -0.34
C ARG A 478 -9.82 -11.87 -1.78
N TRP A 479 -10.70 -11.47 -2.70
CA TRP A 479 -10.58 -11.71 -4.14
C TRP A 479 -9.78 -10.64 -4.90
N GLY A 480 -9.17 -9.70 -4.19
CA GLY A 480 -8.26 -8.73 -4.80
C GLY A 480 -8.96 -7.48 -5.34
N PHE A 481 -9.98 -7.00 -4.63
CA PHE A 481 -10.67 -5.74 -4.93
C PHE A 481 -10.54 -4.75 -3.78
N VAL A 482 -10.37 -3.47 -4.10
CA VAL A 482 -10.54 -2.39 -3.13
C VAL A 482 -12.00 -2.00 -3.13
N VAL A 483 -12.67 -2.02 -1.97
CA VAL A 483 -14.09 -1.71 -1.89
C VAL A 483 -14.32 -0.55 -0.93
N ILE A 484 -14.88 0.56 -1.41
CA ILE A 484 -15.21 1.72 -0.59
C ILE A 484 -16.73 1.91 -0.54
N ALA A 485 -17.29 1.96 0.68
CA ALA A 485 -18.70 2.21 0.93
C ALA A 485 -18.86 3.49 1.75
N PRO A 486 -19.23 4.63 1.15
CA PRO A 486 -19.55 5.83 1.91
C PRO A 486 -20.87 5.68 2.67
N ASP A 487 -21.01 6.48 3.72
CA ASP A 487 -22.25 6.63 4.46
C ASP A 487 -23.27 7.43 3.64
N LEU A 488 -24.36 6.76 3.28
CA LEU A 488 -25.52 7.32 2.59
C LEU A 488 -26.74 7.45 3.52
N SER A 489 -26.59 7.15 4.81
CA SER A 489 -27.70 7.09 5.77
C SER A 489 -28.32 8.45 6.07
N TRP A 490 -27.55 9.52 5.87
CA TRP A 490 -27.99 10.90 6.02
C TRP A 490 -28.78 11.42 4.80
N LEU A 491 -28.85 10.66 3.70
CA LEU A 491 -29.67 10.96 2.53
C LEU A 491 -31.04 10.29 2.63
N THR A 492 -32.08 11.07 2.40
CA THR A 492 -33.48 10.63 2.43
C THR A 492 -33.79 9.57 1.36
N PRO A 493 -34.74 8.65 1.63
CA PRO A 493 -35.19 7.65 0.65
C PRO A 493 -36.00 8.22 -0.52
N ASP A 494 -36.30 9.52 -0.53
CA ASP A 494 -36.83 10.16 -1.74
C ASP A 494 -35.85 9.93 -2.89
N ASP A 495 -36.37 9.76 -4.10
CA ASP A 495 -35.63 9.34 -5.30
C ASP A 495 -34.59 10.40 -5.70
N ALA A 496 -33.49 10.50 -4.96
CA ALA A 496 -32.33 11.33 -5.22
C ALA A 496 -31.10 10.48 -5.58
N PRO A 497 -31.20 9.55 -6.56
CA PRO A 497 -30.10 8.66 -6.92
C PRO A 497 -28.87 9.45 -7.40
N GLN A 498 -29.05 10.66 -7.96
CA GLN A 498 -27.96 11.55 -8.35
C GLN A 498 -27.17 12.07 -7.14
N ARG A 499 -27.82 12.39 -6.02
CA ARG A 499 -27.11 12.80 -4.80
C ARG A 499 -26.30 11.65 -4.22
N ARG A 500 -26.89 10.46 -4.14
CA ARG A 500 -26.19 9.25 -3.69
C ARG A 500 -25.02 8.92 -4.63
N ALA A 501 -25.21 9.06 -5.94
CA ALA A 501 -24.16 8.91 -6.95
C ALA A 501 -23.01 9.91 -6.75
N ALA A 502 -23.32 11.18 -6.46
CA ALA A 502 -22.30 12.18 -6.14
C ALA A 502 -21.49 11.79 -4.90
N VAL A 503 -22.12 11.24 -3.84
CA VAL A 503 -21.39 10.74 -2.66
C VAL A 503 -20.47 9.55 -3.01
N LEU A 504 -20.92 8.62 -3.86
CA LEU A 504 -20.07 7.52 -4.36
C LEU A 504 -18.87 8.06 -5.16
N ARG A 505 -19.09 9.06 -6.02
CA ARG A 505 -18.04 9.75 -6.78
C ARG A 505 -17.04 10.44 -5.86
N ASP A 506 -17.52 11.14 -4.84
CA ASP A 506 -16.68 11.85 -3.87
C ASP A 506 -15.84 10.88 -3.03
N ALA A 507 -16.38 9.71 -2.68
CA ALA A 507 -15.64 8.66 -2.02
C ALA A 507 -14.50 8.11 -2.90
N LEU A 508 -14.77 7.85 -4.19
CA LEU A 508 -13.74 7.47 -5.16
C LEU A 508 -12.69 8.57 -5.34
N ALA A 509 -13.11 9.83 -5.42
CA ALA A 509 -12.21 10.98 -5.55
C ALA A 509 -11.32 11.14 -4.31
N HIS A 510 -11.90 11.00 -3.11
CA HIS A 510 -11.16 10.99 -1.86
C HIS A 510 -10.13 9.87 -1.82
N LEU A 511 -10.52 8.65 -2.21
CA LEU A 511 -9.60 7.53 -2.27
C LEU A 511 -8.48 7.81 -3.28
N ARG A 512 -8.79 8.26 -4.51
CA ARG A 512 -7.81 8.59 -5.57
C ARG A 512 -6.82 9.67 -5.15
N ALA A 513 -7.30 10.69 -4.45
CA ALA A 513 -6.49 11.80 -3.99
C ALA A 513 -5.65 11.47 -2.74
N GLY A 514 -6.01 10.42 -2.00
CA GLY A 514 -5.32 9.98 -0.79
C GLY A 514 -3.96 9.36 -1.10
N SER A 515 -3.02 9.50 -0.18
CA SER A 515 -1.63 9.05 -0.36
C SER A 515 -1.45 7.54 -0.55
N ARG A 516 -2.35 6.73 0.01
CA ARG A 516 -2.42 5.28 -0.21
C ARG A 516 -3.35 4.88 -1.35
N GLY A 517 -4.13 5.80 -1.90
CA GLY A 517 -5.10 5.54 -2.96
C GLY A 517 -4.48 4.91 -4.19
N PRO A 518 -3.51 5.57 -4.84
CA PRO A 518 -2.81 5.03 -6.01
C PRO A 518 -1.97 3.77 -5.72
N LEU A 519 -1.59 3.53 -4.46
CA LEU A 519 -0.95 2.28 -4.03
C LEU A 519 -1.92 1.10 -4.01
N LEU A 520 -3.13 1.40 -3.55
CA LEU A 520 -4.13 0.41 -3.20
C LEU A 520 -4.98 0.05 -4.41
N ALA A 521 -5.41 1.08 -5.15
CA ALA A 521 -6.52 1.05 -6.08
C ALA A 521 -6.11 1.47 -7.49
N ASP A 522 -6.56 0.69 -8.45
CA ASP A 522 -6.47 0.96 -9.89
C ASP A 522 -7.78 1.64 -10.33
N PHE A 523 -7.68 2.94 -10.59
CA PHE A 523 -8.80 3.79 -11.00
C PHE A 523 -9.10 3.75 -12.51
N ASP A 524 -8.34 2.98 -13.29
CA ASP A 524 -8.73 2.67 -14.66
C ASP A 524 -9.69 1.47 -14.69
N ARG A 525 -9.68 0.63 -13.65
CA ARG A 525 -10.54 -0.54 -13.49
C ARG A 525 -11.55 -0.33 -12.36
N VAL A 526 -12.50 0.59 -12.60
CA VAL A 526 -13.56 0.94 -11.65
C VAL A 526 -14.81 0.08 -11.88
N GLY A 527 -15.28 -0.58 -10.82
CA GLY A 527 -16.59 -1.18 -10.74
C GLY A 527 -17.53 -0.39 -9.81
N LEU A 528 -18.83 -0.57 -10.00
CA LEU A 528 -19.84 -0.09 -9.06
C LEU A 528 -20.71 -1.26 -8.60
N LEU A 529 -20.99 -1.29 -7.30
CA LEU A 529 -21.89 -2.25 -6.67
C LEU A 529 -22.94 -1.46 -5.88
N GLY A 530 -24.20 -1.85 -5.93
CA GLY A 530 -25.19 -1.25 -5.05
C GLY A 530 -26.28 -2.22 -4.65
N HIS A 531 -26.82 -2.03 -3.44
CA HIS A 531 -27.97 -2.78 -2.93
C HIS A 531 -29.19 -1.86 -2.73
N GLY A 532 -30.36 -2.24 -3.25
CA GLY A 532 -31.60 -1.48 -3.06
C GLY A 532 -31.47 -0.03 -3.57
N LEU A 533 -31.70 0.99 -2.73
CA LEU A 533 -31.41 2.40 -3.04
C LEU A 533 -29.94 2.66 -3.40
N GLY A 534 -29.02 1.86 -2.88
CA GLY A 534 -27.62 1.88 -3.29
C GLY A 534 -27.40 1.40 -4.73
N ALA A 535 -28.24 0.48 -5.22
CA ALA A 535 -28.20 0.01 -6.61
C ALA A 535 -28.63 1.14 -7.56
N GLN A 536 -29.62 1.93 -7.15
CA GLN A 536 -30.03 3.14 -7.86
C GLN A 536 -28.89 4.16 -7.97
N ALA A 537 -28.14 4.38 -6.88
CA ALA A 537 -26.99 5.27 -6.85
C ALA A 537 -25.86 4.79 -7.79
N ALA A 538 -25.55 3.49 -7.78
CA ALA A 538 -24.55 2.88 -8.65
C ALA A 538 -24.93 3.01 -10.14
N LEU A 539 -26.21 2.85 -10.47
CA LEU A 539 -26.72 3.05 -11.82
C LEU A 539 -26.65 4.54 -12.22
N ALA A 540 -27.07 5.46 -11.35
CA ALA A 540 -27.00 6.90 -11.63
C ALA A 540 -25.55 7.38 -11.86
N LEU A 541 -24.59 6.92 -11.05
CA LEU A 541 -23.18 7.25 -11.27
C LEU A 541 -22.64 6.64 -12.58
N SER A 542 -23.13 5.46 -12.98
CA SER A 542 -22.75 4.85 -14.26
C SER A 542 -23.25 5.64 -15.48
N LEU A 543 -24.36 6.37 -15.33
CA LEU A 543 -24.98 7.23 -16.35
C LEU A 543 -24.38 8.64 -16.37
N ASP A 544 -23.68 9.06 -15.31
CA ASP A 544 -23.09 10.39 -15.21
C ASP A 544 -21.86 10.53 -16.14
N ALA A 545 -22.09 11.15 -17.30
CA ALA A 545 -21.03 11.44 -18.27
C ALA A 545 -19.98 12.45 -17.77
N ALA A 546 -20.30 13.23 -16.72
CA ALA A 546 -19.36 14.16 -16.10
C ALA A 546 -18.49 13.49 -15.02
N SER A 547 -18.77 12.23 -14.67
CA SER A 547 -17.97 11.48 -13.72
C SER A 547 -16.51 11.36 -14.21
N PRO A 548 -15.50 11.66 -13.36
CA PRO A 548 -14.10 11.51 -13.72
C PRO A 548 -13.62 10.03 -13.70
N PHE A 549 -14.55 9.09 -13.47
CA PHE A 549 -14.29 7.66 -13.37
C PHE A 549 -14.99 6.90 -14.49
N GLN A 550 -14.22 6.17 -15.29
CA GLN A 550 -14.77 5.28 -16.30
C GLN A 550 -15.21 3.97 -15.63
N VAL A 551 -16.52 3.84 -15.40
CA VAL A 551 -17.10 2.62 -14.82
C VAL A 551 -17.10 1.50 -15.85
N ARG A 552 -16.34 0.44 -15.57
CA ARG A 552 -16.18 -0.73 -16.44
C ARG A 552 -17.17 -1.86 -16.18
N ALA A 553 -17.70 -1.98 -14.96
CA ALA A 553 -18.63 -3.04 -14.59
C ALA A 553 -19.62 -2.56 -13.53
N LEU A 554 -20.90 -2.92 -13.68
CA LEU A 554 -21.98 -2.52 -12.77
C LEU A 554 -22.69 -3.75 -12.21
N ALA A 555 -22.75 -3.88 -10.88
CA ALA A 555 -23.52 -4.92 -10.19
C ALA A 555 -24.65 -4.31 -9.35
N LEU A 556 -25.87 -4.81 -9.56
CA LEU A 556 -27.10 -4.36 -8.92
C LEU A 556 -27.68 -5.50 -8.09
N LEU A 557 -27.62 -5.36 -6.76
CA LEU A 557 -28.06 -6.37 -5.80
C LEU A 557 -29.45 -6.03 -5.26
N ALA A 558 -30.46 -6.82 -5.64
CA ALA A 558 -31.86 -6.54 -5.30
C ALA A 558 -32.23 -5.05 -5.51
N PRO A 559 -32.04 -4.52 -6.75
CA PRO A 559 -32.43 -3.14 -7.03
C PRO A 559 -33.94 -2.97 -6.77
N ALA A 560 -34.28 -2.05 -5.89
CA ALA A 560 -35.66 -1.66 -5.65
C ALA A 560 -36.05 -0.55 -6.64
N GLY A 561 -37.21 -0.72 -7.27
CA GLY A 561 -37.77 0.24 -8.23
C GLY A 561 -38.88 1.09 -7.62
N ASP A 562 -39.24 2.15 -8.33
CA ASP A 562 -40.36 3.01 -8.01
C ASP A 562 -41.66 2.23 -7.79
N ARG A 563 -42.34 2.48 -6.66
CA ARG A 563 -43.80 2.39 -6.66
C ARG A 563 -44.31 3.46 -7.63
N PRO A 564 -45.28 3.17 -8.51
CA PRO A 564 -45.82 4.16 -9.43
C PRO A 564 -46.29 5.40 -8.66
N ALA A 565 -45.91 6.59 -9.14
CA ALA A 565 -46.38 7.84 -8.58
C ALA A 565 -47.91 7.92 -8.68
N PRO A 566 -48.63 8.48 -7.70
CA PRO A 566 -49.91 9.09 -7.99
C PRO A 566 -49.68 10.17 -9.07
N ALA A 567 -50.50 10.16 -10.12
CA ALA A 567 -50.32 11.03 -11.27
C ALA A 567 -50.31 12.52 -10.85
N GLY A 568 -49.28 13.27 -11.28
CA GLY A 568 -49.29 14.74 -11.22
C GLY A 568 -48.19 15.46 -10.43
N ASP A 569 -47.05 14.83 -10.11
CA ASP A 569 -45.91 15.53 -9.48
C ASP A 569 -44.84 15.94 -10.53
N PRO A 570 -44.79 17.21 -10.97
CA PRO A 570 -43.88 17.69 -12.00
C PRO A 570 -42.43 17.88 -11.51
N GLY A 571 -42.13 17.60 -10.23
CA GLY A 571 -40.77 17.64 -9.66
C GLY A 571 -40.06 16.28 -9.59
N ARG A 572 -40.73 15.17 -9.94
CA ARG A 572 -40.17 13.81 -9.77
C ARG A 572 -39.22 13.43 -10.91
N ALA A 573 -38.01 12.98 -10.57
CA ALA A 573 -37.03 12.47 -11.54
C ALA A 573 -37.59 11.24 -12.28
N PRO A 574 -37.30 11.06 -13.58
CA PRO A 574 -37.75 9.89 -14.33
C PRO A 574 -37.13 8.60 -13.76
N PRO A 575 -37.80 7.45 -13.90
CA PRO A 575 -37.28 6.16 -13.44
C PRO A 575 -35.94 5.86 -14.12
N LEU A 576 -35.01 5.27 -13.38
CA LEU A 576 -33.65 5.00 -13.84
C LEU A 576 -33.63 4.23 -15.17
N ALA A 577 -32.98 4.83 -16.17
CA ALA A 577 -32.94 4.35 -17.54
C ALA A 577 -31.65 3.56 -17.82
N VAL A 578 -31.62 2.30 -17.41
CA VAL A 578 -30.49 1.37 -17.69
C VAL A 578 -30.17 1.23 -19.19
N ASP A 579 -31.16 1.46 -20.04
CA ASP A 579 -31.07 1.51 -21.51
C ASP A 579 -30.23 2.69 -22.03
N GLY A 580 -30.04 3.73 -21.22
CA GLY A 580 -29.14 4.85 -21.48
C GLY A 580 -27.66 4.55 -21.20
N LEU A 581 -27.33 3.41 -20.59
CA LEU A 581 -25.94 3.01 -20.39
C LEU A 581 -25.27 2.67 -21.72
N ALA A 582 -24.09 3.26 -21.95
CA ALA A 582 -23.20 2.78 -22.99
C ALA A 582 -22.86 1.29 -22.74
N PRO A 583 -22.73 0.46 -23.80
CA PRO A 583 -22.51 -0.98 -23.66
C PRO A 583 -21.37 -1.30 -22.69
N ARG A 584 -21.72 -1.90 -21.54
CA ARG A 584 -20.78 -2.34 -20.50
C ARG A 584 -21.40 -3.48 -19.69
N PRO A 585 -20.57 -4.35 -19.09
CA PRO A 585 -21.01 -5.44 -18.23
C PRO A 585 -21.98 -4.99 -17.13
N VAL A 586 -23.17 -5.61 -17.09
CA VAL A 586 -24.16 -5.45 -16.02
C VAL A 586 -24.51 -6.80 -15.40
N LEU A 587 -24.39 -6.90 -14.08
CA LEU A 587 -24.92 -8.01 -13.29
C LEU A 587 -26.13 -7.52 -12.49
N VAL A 588 -27.26 -8.23 -12.61
CA VAL A 588 -28.44 -8.06 -11.77
C VAL A 588 -28.63 -9.30 -10.93
N VAL A 589 -28.73 -9.14 -9.61
CA VAL A 589 -29.01 -10.23 -8.68
C VAL A 589 -30.39 -10.01 -8.07
N ARG A 590 -31.24 -11.03 -8.09
CA ARG A 590 -32.59 -10.99 -7.50
C ARG A 590 -32.86 -12.17 -6.59
N GLY A 591 -33.72 -11.97 -5.60
CA GLY A 591 -34.34 -13.06 -4.82
C GLY A 591 -35.69 -13.48 -5.39
N THR A 592 -36.14 -14.69 -5.06
CA THR A 592 -37.52 -15.14 -5.36
C THR A 592 -38.51 -14.81 -4.24
N ALA A 593 -38.04 -14.52 -3.03
CA ALA A 593 -38.84 -14.11 -1.86
C ALA A 593 -38.58 -12.63 -1.49
N ASP A 594 -38.39 -11.77 -2.51
CA ASP A 594 -38.08 -10.34 -2.36
C ASP A 594 -39.22 -9.47 -2.91
N PRO A 595 -40.27 -9.20 -2.09
CA PRO A 595 -41.39 -8.37 -2.51
C PRO A 595 -41.04 -6.88 -2.56
N ILE A 596 -39.95 -6.45 -1.90
CA ILE A 596 -39.49 -5.06 -1.89
C ILE A 596 -38.92 -4.68 -3.26
N ALA A 597 -38.04 -5.51 -3.83
CA ALA A 597 -37.53 -5.31 -5.18
C ALA A 597 -38.58 -5.63 -6.25
N ALA A 598 -39.50 -6.55 -5.95
CA ALA A 598 -40.58 -6.98 -6.82
C ALA A 598 -40.07 -7.33 -8.24
N ALA A 599 -40.73 -6.82 -9.29
CA ALA A 599 -40.36 -7.06 -10.68
C ALA A 599 -39.19 -6.21 -11.18
N CYS A 600 -38.67 -5.26 -10.38
CA CYS A 600 -37.66 -4.30 -10.82
C CYS A 600 -36.37 -4.96 -11.37
N PRO A 601 -35.78 -5.97 -10.71
CA PRO A 601 -34.55 -6.59 -11.21
C PRO A 601 -34.71 -7.22 -12.60
N ALA A 602 -35.83 -7.92 -12.83
CA ALA A 602 -36.10 -8.54 -14.13
C ALA A 602 -36.29 -7.46 -15.22
N ALA A 603 -37.04 -6.41 -14.93
CA ALA A 603 -37.26 -5.30 -15.86
C ALA A 603 -35.95 -4.56 -16.22
N LEU A 604 -35.04 -4.38 -15.26
CA LEU A 604 -33.72 -3.79 -15.51
C LEU A 604 -32.85 -4.67 -16.40
N TYR A 605 -32.84 -5.99 -16.16
CA TYR A 605 -32.10 -6.93 -17.01
C TYR A 605 -32.59 -6.92 -18.46
N GLU A 606 -33.91 -6.96 -18.68
CA GLU A 606 -34.47 -6.97 -20.05
C GLU A 606 -34.10 -5.69 -20.82
N ARG A 607 -34.02 -4.54 -20.14
CA ARG A 607 -33.65 -3.24 -20.75
C ARG A 607 -32.14 -3.02 -20.88
N ALA A 608 -31.31 -3.72 -20.12
CA ALA A 608 -29.85 -3.58 -20.19
C ALA A 608 -29.32 -4.10 -21.54
N ARG A 609 -28.22 -3.51 -22.00
CA ARG A 609 -27.49 -3.96 -23.20
C ARG A 609 -26.45 -5.01 -22.83
N ALA A 610 -26.14 -5.92 -23.74
CA ALA A 610 -25.06 -6.89 -23.57
C ALA A 610 -23.68 -6.22 -23.41
N PRO A 611 -22.74 -6.81 -22.64
CA PRO A 611 -22.91 -8.05 -21.90
C PRO A 611 -23.70 -7.86 -20.60
N LYS A 612 -24.69 -8.74 -20.34
CA LYS A 612 -25.55 -8.67 -19.17
C LYS A 612 -25.82 -10.04 -18.57
N HIS A 613 -25.99 -10.07 -17.24
CA HIS A 613 -26.25 -11.28 -16.47
C HIS A 613 -27.39 -11.05 -15.47
N LEU A 614 -28.27 -12.03 -15.32
CA LEU A 614 -29.30 -12.09 -14.29
C LEU A 614 -29.09 -13.36 -13.48
N VAL A 615 -28.82 -13.20 -12.19
CA VAL A 615 -28.71 -14.29 -11.22
C VAL A 615 -29.94 -14.27 -10.33
N THR A 616 -30.69 -15.38 -10.32
CA THR A 616 -31.90 -15.55 -9.51
C THR A 616 -31.61 -16.50 -8.36
N LEU A 617 -31.67 -15.99 -7.13
CA LEU A 617 -31.39 -16.72 -5.90
C LEU A 617 -32.71 -17.26 -5.30
N PRO A 618 -32.93 -18.58 -5.30
CA PRO A 618 -34.13 -19.18 -4.71
C PRO A 618 -34.22 -18.89 -3.21
N GLY A 619 -35.42 -18.56 -2.73
CA GLY A 619 -35.73 -18.30 -1.33
C GLY A 619 -35.12 -17.03 -0.74
N ALA A 620 -34.32 -16.29 -1.50
CA ALA A 620 -33.65 -15.08 -1.03
C ALA A 620 -34.64 -13.91 -0.91
N ASN A 621 -34.55 -13.17 0.21
CA ASN A 621 -35.33 -11.96 0.46
C ASN A 621 -34.48 -10.68 0.30
N HIS A 622 -35.06 -9.50 0.48
CA HIS A 622 -34.40 -8.23 0.22
C HIS A 622 -33.19 -7.99 1.14
N PHE A 623 -33.36 -8.12 2.45
CA PHE A 623 -32.32 -7.76 3.43
C PHE A 623 -31.37 -8.90 3.78
N GLY A 624 -31.57 -10.10 3.22
CA GLY A 624 -30.72 -11.26 3.46
C GLY A 624 -29.27 -11.10 2.95
N TYR A 625 -28.98 -10.05 2.17
CA TYR A 625 -27.60 -9.71 1.78
C TYR A 625 -26.83 -8.95 2.86
N THR A 626 -27.53 -8.32 3.80
CA THR A 626 -26.95 -7.44 4.82
C THR A 626 -26.42 -8.21 6.03
N THR A 627 -25.47 -7.62 6.73
CA THR A 627 -24.91 -8.04 8.01
C THR A 627 -25.69 -7.29 9.09
N SER A 628 -26.41 -8.00 9.96
CA SER A 628 -27.35 -7.37 10.87
C SER A 628 -26.67 -6.46 11.90
N LEU A 629 -26.95 -5.16 11.80
CA LEU A 629 -26.61 -4.14 12.79
C LEU A 629 -27.78 -4.01 13.79
N GLY A 630 -28.00 -5.02 14.63
CA GLY A 630 -28.92 -4.94 15.78
C GLY A 630 -30.43 -4.92 15.46
N LEU A 631 -30.84 -5.23 14.23
CA LEU A 631 -32.25 -5.21 13.82
C LEU A 631 -33.01 -6.46 14.27
N ALA A 632 -34.29 -6.29 14.63
CA ALA A 632 -35.21 -7.40 14.85
C ALA A 632 -35.70 -7.93 13.49
N GLU A 633 -35.80 -9.24 13.36
CA GLU A 633 -36.43 -9.89 12.22
C GLU A 633 -37.93 -10.05 12.49
N PRO A 634 -38.79 -9.98 11.46
CA PRO A 634 -38.47 -9.72 10.04
C PRO A 634 -38.54 -8.23 9.66
N LEU A 635 -37.63 -7.78 8.77
CA LEU A 635 -37.70 -6.46 8.11
C LEU A 635 -38.33 -6.51 6.71
N ASP A 636 -38.53 -7.72 6.21
CA ASP A 636 -39.07 -8.10 4.91
C ASP A 636 -39.74 -9.48 5.10
N GLU A 637 -40.37 -10.03 4.05
CA GLU A 637 -40.86 -11.40 4.08
C GLU A 637 -39.77 -12.41 4.48
N GLU A 638 -40.19 -13.51 5.12
CA GLU A 638 -39.28 -14.52 5.63
C GLU A 638 -38.55 -15.19 4.47
N ALA A 639 -37.21 -15.15 4.51
CA ALA A 639 -36.39 -15.86 3.53
C ALA A 639 -36.59 -17.37 3.69
N GLU A 640 -36.75 -18.08 2.58
CA GLU A 640 -36.82 -19.54 2.58
C GLU A 640 -35.42 -20.18 2.72
N VAL A 641 -34.37 -19.38 2.60
CA VAL A 641 -32.97 -19.78 2.81
C VAL A 641 -32.32 -19.05 3.98
N PRO A 642 -31.39 -19.67 4.72
CA PRO A 642 -30.65 -18.99 5.77
C PRO A 642 -29.86 -17.80 5.22
N ARG A 643 -29.82 -16.67 5.95
CA ARG A 643 -29.06 -15.46 5.57
C ARG A 643 -27.63 -15.75 5.11
N ARG A 644 -26.89 -16.58 5.87
CA ARG A 644 -25.51 -16.97 5.54
C ARG A 644 -25.38 -17.61 4.15
N GLU A 645 -26.41 -18.36 3.74
CA GLU A 645 -26.46 -19.06 2.47
C GLU A 645 -26.79 -18.09 1.34
N GLN A 646 -27.77 -17.20 1.53
CA GLN A 646 -28.04 -16.10 0.60
C GLN A 646 -26.80 -15.22 0.37
N GLN A 647 -26.10 -14.87 1.45
CA GLN A 647 -24.85 -14.10 1.37
C GLN A 647 -23.76 -14.85 0.61
N ALA A 648 -23.58 -16.15 0.86
CA ALA A 648 -22.61 -16.97 0.13
C ALA A 648 -22.94 -17.01 -1.37
N MET A 649 -24.21 -17.21 -1.74
CA MET A 649 -24.60 -17.18 -3.16
C MET A 649 -24.27 -15.83 -3.81
N ALA A 650 -24.67 -14.71 -3.19
CA ALA A 650 -24.38 -13.38 -3.71
C ALA A 650 -22.87 -13.09 -3.80
N MET A 651 -22.09 -13.44 -2.78
CA MET A 651 -20.64 -13.25 -2.75
C MET A 651 -19.93 -13.97 -3.89
N GLY A 652 -20.32 -15.22 -4.18
CA GLY A 652 -19.73 -16.01 -5.25
C GLY A 652 -19.91 -15.36 -6.63
N TYR A 653 -21.14 -14.99 -6.97
CA TYR A 653 -21.44 -14.37 -8.27
C TYR A 653 -20.88 -12.95 -8.40
N LEU A 654 -20.86 -12.17 -7.31
CA LEU A 654 -20.22 -10.85 -7.32
C LEU A 654 -18.70 -10.96 -7.55
N ALA A 655 -18.04 -11.90 -6.88
CA ALA A 655 -16.61 -12.15 -7.08
C ALA A 655 -16.32 -12.60 -8.52
N ALA A 656 -17.10 -13.55 -9.03
CA ALA A 656 -16.98 -14.05 -10.40
C ALA A 656 -17.13 -12.92 -11.45
N PHE A 657 -18.12 -12.04 -11.25
CA PHE A 657 -18.41 -10.93 -12.16
C PHE A 657 -17.29 -9.90 -12.20
N PHE A 658 -16.86 -9.41 -11.04
CA PHE A 658 -15.78 -8.43 -11.00
C PHE A 658 -14.43 -9.03 -11.40
N ASP A 659 -14.16 -10.30 -11.10
CA ASP A 659 -12.92 -10.96 -11.51
C ASP A 659 -12.87 -11.18 -13.03
N GLY A 660 -14.00 -11.58 -13.63
CA GLY A 660 -14.12 -11.68 -15.09
C GLY A 660 -13.90 -10.34 -15.79
N TYR A 661 -14.62 -9.29 -15.38
CA TYR A 661 -14.66 -8.02 -16.13
C TYR A 661 -13.64 -6.97 -15.71
N LEU A 662 -13.17 -6.97 -14.46
CA LEU A 662 -12.14 -6.03 -13.98
C LEU A 662 -10.75 -6.67 -13.91
N ARG A 663 -10.62 -8.01 -13.85
CA ARG A 663 -9.30 -8.68 -13.81
C ARG A 663 -9.02 -9.53 -15.04
N GLY A 664 -9.99 -9.68 -15.95
CA GLY A 664 -9.82 -10.44 -17.19
C GLY A 664 -9.80 -11.96 -16.98
N ALA A 665 -10.27 -12.45 -15.84
CA ALA A 665 -10.31 -13.88 -15.53
C ALA A 665 -11.47 -14.55 -16.28
N ARG A 666 -11.25 -14.94 -17.54
CA ARG A 666 -12.29 -15.51 -18.41
C ARG A 666 -13.01 -16.73 -17.81
N GLY A 667 -12.30 -17.59 -17.08
CA GLY A 667 -12.90 -18.75 -16.41
C GLY A 667 -13.95 -18.37 -15.36
N SER A 668 -13.87 -17.17 -14.78
CA SER A 668 -14.87 -16.64 -13.84
C SER A 668 -16.19 -16.26 -14.55
N LEU A 669 -16.19 -16.10 -15.88
CA LEU A 669 -17.40 -15.78 -16.66
C LEU A 669 -18.21 -17.02 -17.03
N GLU A 670 -17.64 -18.23 -17.00
CA GLU A 670 -18.36 -19.49 -17.30
C GLU A 670 -19.49 -19.77 -16.29
N ALA A 671 -19.29 -19.38 -15.04
CA ALA A 671 -20.35 -19.45 -14.04
C ALA A 671 -21.48 -18.42 -14.28
N LEU A 672 -21.15 -17.33 -14.97
CA LEU A 672 -22.08 -16.25 -15.30
C LEU A 672 -22.79 -16.46 -16.64
N SER A 673 -22.35 -17.41 -17.47
CA SER A 673 -23.09 -17.90 -18.64
C SER A 673 -24.08 -19.02 -18.29
N GLY A 674 -23.97 -19.61 -17.09
CA GLY A 674 -24.74 -20.78 -16.67
C GLY A 674 -24.16 -22.10 -17.17
N GLU A 675 -22.97 -22.08 -17.78
CA GLU A 675 -22.28 -23.26 -18.32
C GLU A 675 -21.58 -24.07 -17.21
N ALA A 676 -21.23 -23.43 -16.09
CA ALA A 676 -20.62 -24.06 -14.93
C ALA A 676 -21.25 -23.59 -13.61
N ALA A 677 -21.23 -24.45 -12.60
CA ALA A 677 -21.54 -24.05 -11.23
C ALA A 677 -20.32 -23.41 -10.56
N LEU A 678 -20.54 -22.47 -9.64
CA LEU A 678 -19.47 -21.92 -8.81
C LEU A 678 -18.98 -22.95 -7.78
N GLU A 679 -17.67 -22.99 -7.56
CA GLU A 679 -17.05 -23.84 -6.55
C GLU A 679 -17.65 -23.57 -5.15
N GLY A 680 -18.18 -24.61 -4.51
CA GLY A 680 -18.87 -24.52 -3.22
C GLY A 680 -20.37 -24.20 -3.31
N LEU A 681 -20.92 -24.00 -4.51
CA LEU A 681 -22.36 -23.79 -4.78
C LEU A 681 -22.95 -24.86 -5.72
N GLU A 682 -22.23 -25.95 -6.01
CA GLU A 682 -22.60 -26.97 -7.01
C GLU A 682 -23.90 -27.70 -6.67
N ALA A 683 -24.21 -27.83 -5.39
CA ALA A 683 -25.44 -28.49 -4.92
C ALA A 683 -26.68 -27.59 -4.98
N ARG A 684 -26.58 -26.38 -5.55
CA ARG A 684 -27.66 -25.38 -5.57
C ARG A 684 -28.14 -25.12 -6.99
N GLU A 685 -29.45 -25.21 -7.18
CA GLU A 685 -30.10 -24.83 -8.44
C GLU A 685 -30.24 -23.30 -8.49
N ILE A 686 -29.19 -22.62 -8.98
CA ILE A 686 -29.20 -21.17 -9.15
C ILE A 686 -29.42 -20.86 -10.63
N SER A 687 -30.50 -20.15 -10.93
CA SER A 687 -30.82 -19.78 -12.32
C SER A 687 -30.00 -18.58 -12.75
N VAL A 688 -29.21 -18.75 -13.81
CA VAL A 688 -28.40 -17.71 -14.44
C VAL A 688 -28.89 -17.52 -15.88
N ARG A 689 -29.24 -16.28 -16.24
CA ARG A 689 -29.48 -15.87 -17.63
C ARG A 689 -28.40 -14.90 -18.04
N ALA A 690 -27.86 -15.07 -19.24
CA ALA A 690 -26.83 -14.17 -19.77
C ALA A 690 -27.08 -13.84 -21.23
N GLU A 691 -26.67 -12.64 -21.62
CA GLU A 691 -26.55 -12.22 -23.01
C GLU A 691 -25.15 -11.63 -23.16
N VAL A 692 -24.31 -12.27 -23.98
CA VAL A 692 -22.92 -11.87 -24.22
C VAL A 692 -22.84 -11.27 -25.62
N SER A 693 -22.03 -10.22 -25.80
CA SER A 693 -21.83 -9.60 -27.11
C SER A 693 -21.22 -10.63 -28.08
N GLY A 694 -21.89 -10.95 -29.19
CA GLY A 694 -21.40 -11.91 -30.17
C GLY A 694 -20.11 -11.45 -30.85
N GLU A 695 -19.15 -12.36 -31.02
CA GLU A 695 -18.07 -12.20 -32.01
C GLU A 695 -18.68 -12.33 -33.41
N GLY A 696 -18.67 -11.25 -34.20
CA GLY A 696 -18.95 -11.36 -35.64
C GLY A 696 -19.45 -10.09 -36.33
N ALA A 697 -18.52 -9.28 -36.86
CA ALA A 697 -18.63 -8.65 -38.18
C ALA A 697 -17.26 -8.05 -38.58
N GLY A 698 -16.49 -8.82 -39.34
CA GLY A 698 -15.18 -8.40 -39.86
C GLY A 698 -14.43 -9.53 -40.55
N SER A 699 -15.06 -10.10 -41.58
CA SER A 699 -14.34 -10.73 -42.71
C SER A 699 -13.98 -9.65 -43.72
#